data_AF-A0A3M7MSQ3-F1
#
_entry.id   AF-A0A3M7MSQ3-F1
#
_cell.length_a   1.000
_cell.length_b   1.000
_cell.length_c   1.000
_cell.angle_alpha   90.00
_cell.angle_beta   90.00
_cell.angle_gamma   90.00
#
_symmetry.space_group_name_H-M   'P 1'
#
loop_
_entity.id
_entity.type
_entity.pdbx_description
1 polymer ?
#
loop_
_entity_poly.entity_id
_entity_poly.type
_entity_poly.pdbx_seq_one_letter_code
_entity_poly.pdbx_strand_id
1 'polypeptide(L)'
;MDQPPPPSSILVIGAGVFGLSTVLALLQRPRYAKTKITIVDAAPDIPNAYGSSVDSSRIVRPDYNDPIYARLAAEAQVLWRDQSASGFGGHGRYSEPGFLLTVDDEEKSAYLKECYANVTASSERGGASKDDVELLEGEDEVRRVSGYDEIKALWGYVNWRSGWADAAKTVEFMRSKIEELGAGGRVAFRLGKKVDRLTVDDSKTVVTGVHFEDGDQLAADLVVLAAGAWSASLVDLRGRAVATGQVLTYIEITQQEEEAMKDRPTIMNMSRGLFVIPPRQRLLKIARHAFGYRNPVPVRARNILACEGGEEAEIEVSLPLNGIEVPKEGQDACRAALHELLPRMADRPFVKTRVCWYSDTPTGNFIIDWVPAYQGIFVATGGSGHGFKFAPIIGDKIVDRIEGRLEAELSHSWRWRESVGEFDGLCVHEQFVKALLRRVDASVRRRANASARAVSDRKRPATDITAALSTAPPVLPALQKPHTRPRPGRHYDNTQTGDGDSDGALRAGRYRRRIGPMVWASCIFGFSLALYGSYYYTTYTQALKVAAHLDLPQNSDVSDRWRDRTRDFDDEVDVSEKFLLLKAKRRRLVQRATGNVLEVSCGTGRNMELYDLRPYDAHETDGYGRSRRTLITSITFNDQSDVMMERAEAKFDALEAQRPEAQRFNGRVNFVVGDAGIKGVIARPAGGYDTIVQTMGVCSMADAPGFLRRLGELCRQPGEQPSEWLPPEADDGRGGKILLLEHGRSYYAWLNRLLDNGAKMHANNYGCWWNKDVADVVRQSGLVVDRTDD
;
A
#
# COMPACT_ATOMS: atom_id res chain seq x y z
N MET A 1 -24.29 20.93 -2.80
CA MET A 1 -23.93 22.12 -2.01
C MET A 1 -23.04 23.00 -2.87
N ASP A 2 -23.17 24.32 -2.81
CA ASP A 2 -22.22 25.21 -3.49
C ASP A 2 -20.84 25.11 -2.82
N GLN A 3 -19.78 25.10 -3.63
CA GLN A 3 -18.43 25.14 -3.09
C GLN A 3 -18.14 26.51 -2.45
N PRO A 4 -17.35 26.58 -1.37
CA PRO A 4 -16.91 27.85 -0.80
C PRO A 4 -16.21 28.71 -1.85
N PRO A 5 -16.20 30.06 -1.70
CA PRO A 5 -15.51 30.95 -2.61
C PRO A 5 -14.01 30.62 -2.66
N PRO A 6 -13.34 30.84 -3.81
CA PRO A 6 -11.90 30.70 -3.91
C PRO A 6 -11.18 31.72 -2.99
N PRO A 7 -10.00 31.39 -2.45
CA PRO A 7 -9.16 32.35 -1.73
C PRO A 7 -8.82 33.55 -2.64
N SER A 8 -8.71 34.73 -2.04
CA SER A 8 -8.33 35.96 -2.76
C SER A 8 -6.82 36.04 -2.97
N SER A 9 -6.05 35.31 -2.15
CA SER A 9 -4.60 35.22 -2.17
C SER A 9 -4.13 33.80 -1.86
N ILE A 10 -3.21 33.28 -2.69
CA ILE A 10 -2.51 32.01 -2.48
C ILE A 10 -1.01 32.28 -2.39
N LEU A 11 -0.35 31.72 -1.38
CA LEU A 11 1.11 31.68 -1.25
C LEU A 11 1.61 30.25 -1.52
N VAL A 12 2.44 30.07 -2.54
CA VAL A 12 3.10 28.80 -2.84
C VAL A 12 4.55 28.84 -2.38
N ILE A 13 4.91 27.95 -1.46
CA ILE A 13 6.26 27.83 -0.90
C ILE A 13 7.02 26.73 -1.65
N GLY A 14 8.03 27.12 -2.42
CA GLY A 14 8.88 26.23 -3.22
C GLY A 14 8.56 26.31 -4.72
N ALA A 15 9.52 26.76 -5.52
CA ALA A 15 9.45 26.88 -6.98
C ALA A 15 9.98 25.63 -7.70
N GLY A 16 9.75 24.45 -7.12
CA GLY A 16 9.98 23.16 -7.78
C GLY A 16 8.82 22.73 -8.67
N VAL A 17 8.91 21.52 -9.25
CA VAL A 17 7.88 20.93 -10.12
C VAL A 17 6.47 21.01 -9.51
N PHE A 18 6.32 20.64 -8.23
CA PHE A 18 5.00 20.60 -7.59
C PHE A 18 4.41 22.02 -7.48
N GLY A 19 5.17 22.99 -6.97
CA GLY A 19 4.71 24.37 -6.80
C GLY A 19 4.44 25.09 -8.13
N LEU A 20 5.34 24.98 -9.12
CA LEU A 20 5.15 25.61 -10.43
C LEU A 20 3.98 24.97 -11.20
N SER A 21 3.86 23.63 -11.19
CA SER A 21 2.73 22.94 -11.82
C SER A 21 1.40 23.34 -11.16
N THR A 22 1.36 23.44 -9.81
CA THR A 22 0.17 23.94 -9.08
C THR A 22 -0.21 25.36 -9.52
N VAL A 23 0.75 26.26 -9.68
CA VAL A 23 0.45 27.63 -10.16
C VAL A 23 -0.04 27.63 -11.61
N LEU A 24 0.48 26.78 -12.51
CA LEU A 24 -0.05 26.65 -13.87
C LEU A 24 -1.52 26.22 -13.86
N ALA A 25 -1.89 25.21 -13.06
CA ALA A 25 -3.27 24.76 -12.91
C ALA A 25 -4.19 25.84 -12.30
N LEU A 26 -3.74 26.55 -11.26
CA LEU A 26 -4.46 27.69 -10.68
C LEU A 26 -4.64 28.84 -11.68
N LEU A 27 -3.66 29.08 -12.55
CA LEU A 27 -3.75 30.14 -13.57
C LEU A 27 -4.78 29.80 -14.65
N GLN A 28 -4.87 28.53 -15.06
CA GLN A 28 -5.77 28.06 -16.11
C GLN A 28 -7.22 27.86 -15.64
N ARG A 29 -7.45 27.52 -14.36
CA ARG A 29 -8.81 27.28 -13.81
C ARG A 29 -9.59 28.60 -13.62
N PRO A 30 -10.74 28.80 -14.29
CA PRO A 30 -11.51 30.06 -14.21
C PRO A 30 -11.96 30.45 -12.79
N ARG A 31 -12.14 29.46 -11.90
CA ARG A 31 -12.47 29.64 -10.49
C ARG A 31 -11.47 30.56 -9.77
N TYR A 32 -10.18 30.48 -10.09
CA TYR A 32 -9.13 31.30 -9.45
C TYR A 32 -8.76 32.56 -10.25
N ALA A 33 -9.54 32.96 -11.26
CA ALA A 33 -9.19 34.08 -12.16
C ALA A 33 -8.96 35.43 -11.45
N LYS A 34 -9.55 35.62 -10.26
CA LYS A 34 -9.37 36.81 -9.41
C LYS A 34 -8.37 36.63 -8.27
N THR A 35 -7.89 35.41 -8.05
CA THR A 35 -6.93 35.07 -6.99
C THR A 35 -5.54 35.58 -7.33
N LYS A 36 -4.93 36.33 -6.41
CA LYS A 36 -3.50 36.71 -6.48
C LYS A 36 -2.64 35.54 -6.03
N ILE A 37 -1.54 35.30 -6.72
CA ILE A 37 -0.63 34.18 -6.41
C ILE A 37 0.77 34.74 -6.12
N THR A 38 1.37 34.36 -5.00
CA THR A 38 2.79 34.63 -4.72
C THR A 38 3.56 33.33 -4.62
N ILE A 39 4.70 33.25 -5.31
CA ILE A 39 5.65 32.12 -5.23
C ILE A 39 6.87 32.58 -4.43
N VAL A 40 7.18 31.91 -3.33
CA VAL A 40 8.43 32.12 -2.57
C VAL A 40 9.38 30.94 -2.78
N ASP A 41 10.68 31.21 -2.89
CA ASP A 41 11.74 30.19 -2.83
C ASP A 41 12.98 30.77 -2.15
N ALA A 42 13.72 29.92 -1.44
CA ALA A 42 14.97 30.30 -0.78
C ALA A 42 16.13 30.48 -1.78
N ALA A 43 16.06 29.88 -2.97
CA ALA A 43 16.99 30.16 -4.05
C ALA A 43 16.75 31.56 -4.64
N PRO A 44 17.82 32.29 -5.03
CA PRO A 44 17.70 33.63 -5.61
C PRO A 44 17.14 33.63 -7.04
N ASP A 45 17.09 32.48 -7.70
CA ASP A 45 16.60 32.34 -9.07
C ASP A 45 15.91 30.99 -9.32
N ILE A 46 15.11 30.91 -10.39
CA ILE A 46 14.44 29.70 -10.89
C ILE A 46 14.99 29.42 -12.30
N PRO A 47 15.67 28.27 -12.53
CA PRO A 47 15.64 27.05 -11.72
C PRO A 47 16.51 27.04 -10.45
N ASN A 48 15.95 26.59 -9.32
CA ASN A 48 16.69 26.37 -8.08
C ASN A 48 17.73 25.24 -8.25
N ALA A 49 19.02 25.60 -8.35
CA ALA A 49 20.13 24.69 -8.63
C ALA A 49 20.33 23.55 -7.61
N TYR A 50 19.77 23.67 -6.39
CA TYR A 50 19.84 22.65 -5.34
C TYR A 50 18.57 21.79 -5.23
N GLY A 51 17.44 22.25 -5.74
CA GLY A 51 16.19 21.49 -5.78
C GLY A 51 16.28 20.27 -6.71
N SER A 52 15.71 19.13 -6.29
CA SER A 52 15.68 17.88 -7.08
C SER A 52 14.89 17.98 -8.39
N SER A 53 14.06 19.01 -8.53
CA SER A 53 13.41 19.39 -9.79
C SER A 53 14.38 19.79 -10.90
N VAL A 54 15.61 20.18 -10.56
CA VAL A 54 16.60 20.76 -11.49
C VAL A 54 17.78 19.82 -11.66
N ASP A 55 18.08 19.46 -12.91
CA ASP A 55 19.12 18.49 -13.29
C ASP A 55 19.39 18.60 -14.81
N SER A 56 20.42 17.93 -15.32
CA SER A 56 20.60 17.78 -16.77
C SER A 56 19.55 16.83 -17.38
N SER A 57 19.12 15.82 -16.62
CA SER A 57 18.12 14.85 -17.06
C SER A 57 17.38 14.13 -15.92
N ARG A 58 16.11 13.80 -16.15
CA ARG A 58 15.22 13.02 -15.25
C ARG A 58 14.44 11.97 -16.05
N ILE A 59 14.28 10.77 -15.50
CA ILE A 59 13.61 9.63 -16.18
C ILE A 59 12.09 9.81 -16.19
N VAL A 60 11.47 9.61 -17.35
CA VAL A 60 10.03 9.78 -17.62
C VAL A 60 9.50 8.45 -18.19
N ARG A 61 8.65 7.76 -17.43
CA ARG A 61 8.33 6.34 -17.64
C ARG A 61 7.06 5.89 -16.89
N PRO A 62 6.27 4.91 -17.39
CA PRO A 62 5.14 4.31 -16.68
C PRO A 62 5.49 2.98 -15.97
N ASP A 63 6.76 2.57 -15.96
CA ASP A 63 7.23 1.28 -15.44
C ASP A 63 7.12 1.11 -13.89
N TYR A 64 5.91 1.05 -13.35
CA TYR A 64 5.62 0.86 -11.93
C TYR A 64 4.91 -0.47 -11.67
N ASN A 65 5.19 -1.07 -10.51
CA ASN A 65 4.46 -2.22 -10.01
C ASN A 65 3.06 -1.85 -9.45
N ASP A 66 2.90 -0.60 -9.00
CA ASP A 66 1.59 -0.02 -8.71
C ASP A 66 0.90 0.41 -10.03
N PRO A 67 -0.26 -0.19 -10.39
CA PRO A 67 -0.97 0.14 -11.63
C PRO A 67 -1.57 1.55 -11.64
N ILE A 68 -1.76 2.19 -10.48
CA ILE A 68 -2.24 3.58 -10.36
C ILE A 68 -1.13 4.52 -10.88
N TYR A 69 0.11 4.34 -10.40
CA TYR A 69 1.25 5.12 -10.90
C TYR A 69 1.62 4.80 -12.34
N ALA A 70 1.44 3.54 -12.79
CA ALA A 70 1.65 3.17 -14.19
C ALA A 70 0.71 3.95 -15.13
N ARG A 71 -0.59 3.98 -14.81
CA ARG A 71 -1.60 4.78 -15.54
C ARG A 71 -1.32 6.28 -15.45
N LEU A 72 -1.14 6.82 -14.25
CA LEU A 72 -0.89 8.26 -14.04
C LEU A 72 0.36 8.75 -14.79
N ALA A 73 1.40 7.92 -14.90
CA ALA A 73 2.61 8.26 -15.65
C ALA A 73 2.41 8.10 -17.17
N ALA A 74 1.58 7.16 -17.62
CA ALA A 74 1.18 7.07 -19.02
C ALA A 74 0.34 8.28 -19.45
N GLU A 75 -0.55 8.80 -18.58
CA GLU A 75 -1.26 10.08 -18.76
C GLU A 75 -0.26 11.23 -18.93
N ALA A 76 0.70 11.38 -18.01
CA ALA A 76 1.74 12.41 -18.10
C ALA A 76 2.58 12.31 -19.39
N GLN A 77 2.87 11.09 -19.86
CA GLN A 77 3.63 10.87 -21.08
C GLN A 77 2.92 11.36 -22.36
N VAL A 78 1.59 11.43 -22.39
CA VAL A 78 0.88 12.04 -23.55
C VAL A 78 1.31 13.50 -23.72
N LEU A 79 1.42 14.25 -22.64
CA LEU A 79 1.85 15.65 -22.66
C LEU A 79 3.36 15.81 -22.87
N TRP A 80 4.20 14.87 -22.39
CA TRP A 80 5.63 14.84 -22.72
C TRP A 80 5.90 14.58 -24.21
N ARG A 81 5.02 13.84 -24.91
CA ARG A 81 5.12 13.63 -26.36
C ARG A 81 4.71 14.85 -27.20
N ASP A 82 4.11 15.88 -26.61
CA ASP A 82 3.87 17.14 -27.31
C ASP A 82 5.19 17.89 -27.57
N GLN A 83 5.68 17.77 -28.80
CA GLN A 83 6.88 18.43 -29.32
C GLN A 83 6.62 19.85 -29.87
N SER A 84 5.38 20.37 -29.79
CA SER A 84 5.09 21.76 -30.17
C SER A 84 5.88 22.75 -29.29
N ALA A 85 6.09 23.98 -29.76
CA ALA A 85 6.83 25.00 -29.00
C ALA A 85 6.23 25.25 -27.59
N SER A 86 4.91 25.12 -27.50
CA SER A 86 4.07 25.20 -26.29
C SER A 86 3.93 23.90 -25.50
N GLY A 87 4.36 22.76 -26.04
CA GLY A 87 4.23 21.44 -25.42
C GLY A 87 5.33 21.14 -24.41
N PHE A 88 5.10 20.21 -23.48
CA PHE A 88 6.11 19.90 -22.45
C PHE A 88 7.39 19.29 -23.05
N GLY A 89 7.29 18.50 -24.12
CA GLY A 89 8.45 17.90 -24.79
C GLY A 89 9.21 18.81 -25.75
N GLY A 90 8.57 19.86 -26.25
CA GLY A 90 9.08 20.75 -27.30
C GLY A 90 10.43 21.41 -27.02
N HIS A 91 11.07 21.90 -28.08
CA HIS A 91 12.45 22.43 -28.06
C HIS A 91 13.48 21.45 -27.47
N GLY A 92 13.24 20.14 -27.56
CA GLY A 92 14.11 19.11 -27.00
C GLY A 92 14.11 19.10 -25.47
N ARG A 93 12.96 19.33 -24.84
CA ARG A 93 12.75 19.10 -23.40
C ARG A 93 12.51 17.63 -23.08
N TYR A 94 11.94 16.84 -24.00
CA TYR A 94 11.75 15.39 -23.86
C TYR A 94 12.54 14.60 -24.92
N SER A 95 12.88 13.35 -24.61
CA SER A 95 13.47 12.38 -25.53
C SER A 95 13.05 10.96 -25.13
N GLU A 96 12.62 10.16 -26.10
CA GLU A 96 12.03 8.83 -25.91
C GLU A 96 12.87 7.73 -26.59
N PRO A 97 14.14 7.49 -26.18
CA PRO A 97 15.00 6.44 -26.74
C PRO A 97 14.81 5.07 -26.04
N GLY A 98 13.75 4.91 -25.26
CA GLY A 98 13.50 3.74 -24.42
C GLY A 98 14.05 3.85 -22.99
N PHE A 99 13.53 2.96 -22.13
CA PHE A 99 14.04 2.71 -20.78
C PHE A 99 14.22 1.21 -20.54
N LEU A 100 15.46 0.79 -20.29
CA LEU A 100 15.87 -0.58 -20.05
C LEU A 100 16.06 -0.81 -18.54
N LEU A 101 15.26 -1.72 -17.99
CA LEU A 101 15.35 -2.18 -16.62
C LEU A 101 16.00 -3.56 -16.56
N THR A 102 16.92 -3.77 -15.62
CA THR A 102 17.67 -5.03 -15.46
C THR A 102 17.76 -5.48 -14.00
N VAL A 103 17.95 -6.78 -13.78
CA VAL A 103 18.24 -7.41 -12.48
C VAL A 103 19.42 -8.36 -12.57
N ASP A 104 20.11 -8.54 -11.44
CA ASP A 104 21.27 -9.45 -11.29
C ASP A 104 20.87 -10.85 -10.84
N ASP A 105 19.72 -10.94 -10.18
CA ASP A 105 19.33 -12.07 -9.36
C ASP A 105 17.80 -12.18 -9.30
N GLU A 106 17.32 -13.41 -9.20
CA GLU A 106 15.90 -13.71 -9.24
C GLU A 106 15.20 -13.36 -7.90
N GLU A 107 15.93 -13.24 -6.79
CA GLU A 107 15.37 -12.89 -5.48
C GLU A 107 14.90 -11.41 -5.42
N LYS A 108 15.57 -10.50 -6.14
CA LYS A 108 15.15 -9.08 -6.28
C LYS A 108 14.20 -8.83 -7.45
N SER A 109 13.89 -9.85 -8.26
CA SER A 109 13.16 -9.71 -9.53
C SER A 109 11.67 -9.36 -9.42
N ALA A 110 11.04 -9.51 -8.24
CA ALA A 110 9.60 -9.40 -8.06
C ALA A 110 9.03 -8.04 -8.54
N TYR A 111 9.59 -6.93 -8.07
CA TYR A 111 9.21 -5.58 -8.50
C TYR A 111 9.30 -5.41 -10.03
N LEU A 112 10.35 -5.96 -10.65
CA LEU A 112 10.55 -5.84 -12.09
C LEU A 112 9.49 -6.61 -12.89
N LYS A 113 9.07 -7.79 -12.42
CA LYS A 113 8.00 -8.59 -13.03
C LYS A 113 6.65 -7.89 -12.95
N GLU A 114 6.34 -7.26 -11.82
CA GLU A 114 5.13 -6.48 -11.63
C GLU A 114 5.12 -5.23 -12.54
N CYS A 115 6.25 -4.51 -12.66
CA CYS A 115 6.43 -3.42 -13.61
C CYS A 115 6.19 -3.88 -15.06
N TYR A 116 6.84 -4.97 -15.47
CA TYR A 116 6.70 -5.55 -16.82
C TYR A 116 5.24 -5.89 -17.12
N ALA A 117 4.58 -6.65 -16.24
CA ALA A 117 3.18 -7.05 -16.41
C ALA A 117 2.24 -5.84 -16.58
N ASN A 118 2.43 -4.78 -15.79
CA ASN A 118 1.62 -3.55 -15.88
C ASN A 118 1.82 -2.80 -17.20
N VAL A 119 3.07 -2.65 -17.68
CA VAL A 119 3.30 -1.93 -18.94
C VAL A 119 2.91 -2.76 -20.17
N THR A 120 3.11 -4.07 -20.18
CA THR A 120 2.61 -4.96 -21.25
C THR A 120 1.09 -4.91 -21.34
N ALA A 121 0.38 -5.07 -20.22
CA ALA A 121 -1.09 -5.00 -20.19
C ALA A 121 -1.64 -3.61 -20.55
N SER A 122 -0.84 -2.55 -20.33
CA SER A 122 -1.16 -1.17 -20.76
C SER A 122 -0.88 -0.94 -22.25
N SER A 123 0.06 -1.66 -22.86
CA SER A 123 0.30 -1.64 -24.30
C SER A 123 -0.85 -2.29 -25.07
N GLU A 124 -1.26 -3.50 -24.66
CA GLU A 124 -2.35 -4.26 -25.29
C GLU A 124 -3.70 -3.52 -25.28
N ARG A 125 -3.99 -2.75 -24.22
CA ARG A 125 -5.20 -1.91 -24.13
C ARG A 125 -5.13 -0.60 -24.91
N GLY A 126 -3.93 -0.10 -25.17
CA GLY A 126 -3.69 1.19 -25.83
C GLY A 126 -3.65 1.13 -27.35
N GLY A 127 -3.78 -0.05 -27.96
CA GLY A 127 -3.54 -0.26 -29.39
C GLY A 127 -2.07 -0.13 -29.79
N ALA A 128 -1.16 -0.24 -28.82
CA ALA A 128 0.29 -0.21 -29.01
C ALA A 128 0.82 -1.61 -29.37
N SER A 129 2.01 -1.69 -29.97
CA SER A 129 2.56 -2.97 -30.42
C SER A 129 3.09 -3.82 -29.25
N LYS A 130 3.33 -5.10 -29.52
CA LYS A 130 4.18 -5.94 -28.67
C LYS A 130 5.65 -5.52 -28.76
N ASP A 131 6.05 -4.92 -29.88
CA ASP A 131 7.43 -4.42 -30.09
C ASP A 131 7.75 -3.19 -29.20
N ASP A 132 6.74 -2.54 -28.60
CA ASP A 132 6.93 -1.38 -27.72
C ASP A 132 7.49 -1.75 -26.33
N VAL A 133 7.36 -3.01 -25.91
CA VAL A 133 7.93 -3.54 -24.65
C VAL A 133 8.54 -4.91 -24.88
N GLU A 134 9.87 -4.97 -24.92
CA GLU A 134 10.66 -6.14 -25.28
C GLU A 134 11.28 -6.78 -24.02
N LEU A 135 10.90 -8.03 -23.72
CA LEU A 135 11.53 -8.85 -22.68
C LEU A 135 12.90 -9.33 -23.18
N LEU A 136 13.89 -9.35 -22.28
CA LEU A 136 15.27 -9.73 -22.56
C LEU A 136 15.64 -10.87 -21.60
N GLU A 137 15.64 -12.10 -22.09
CA GLU A 137 15.76 -13.32 -21.26
C GLU A 137 17.20 -13.58 -20.79
N GLY A 138 18.19 -12.86 -21.33
CA GLY A 138 19.59 -13.04 -20.95
C GLY A 138 20.53 -11.89 -21.32
N GLU A 139 21.76 -11.99 -20.82
CA GLU A 139 22.81 -10.96 -20.88
C GLU A 139 23.12 -10.47 -22.30
N ASP A 140 23.10 -11.35 -23.31
CA ASP A 140 23.40 -10.99 -24.71
C ASP A 140 22.30 -10.16 -25.39
N GLU A 141 21.04 -10.32 -24.97
CA GLU A 141 19.94 -9.48 -25.42
C GLU A 141 19.99 -8.11 -24.74
N VAL A 142 20.36 -8.09 -23.45
CA VAL A 142 20.65 -6.85 -22.71
C VAL A 142 21.84 -6.09 -23.32
N ARG A 143 22.91 -6.77 -23.74
CA ARG A 143 24.03 -6.17 -24.51
C ARG A 143 23.53 -5.54 -25.81
N ARG A 144 22.79 -6.30 -26.63
CA ARG A 144 22.21 -5.84 -27.92
C ARG A 144 21.38 -4.56 -27.76
N VAL A 145 20.48 -4.52 -26.77
CA VAL A 145 19.55 -3.39 -26.56
C VAL A 145 20.22 -2.19 -25.89
N SER A 146 21.16 -2.41 -24.96
CA SER A 146 21.88 -1.33 -24.28
C SER A 146 22.96 -0.65 -25.12
N GLY A 147 23.57 -1.40 -26.05
CA GLY A 147 24.80 -1.00 -26.73
C GLY A 147 26.04 -0.96 -25.82
N TYR A 148 25.99 -1.54 -24.62
CA TYR A 148 27.12 -1.66 -23.70
C TYR A 148 27.65 -3.10 -23.70
N ASP A 149 28.84 -3.31 -24.26
CA ASP A 149 29.40 -4.65 -24.52
C ASP A 149 29.61 -5.49 -23.23
N GLU A 150 29.94 -4.82 -22.12
CA GLU A 150 30.38 -5.41 -20.85
C GLU A 150 29.30 -5.39 -19.74
N ILE A 151 28.06 -4.98 -20.06
CA ILE A 151 26.94 -4.95 -19.10
C ILE A 151 26.61 -6.34 -18.55
N LYS A 152 26.26 -6.41 -17.26
CA LYS A 152 25.95 -7.67 -16.57
C LYS A 152 24.56 -7.63 -15.95
N ALA A 153 23.70 -8.54 -16.41
CA ALA A 153 22.35 -8.74 -15.91
C ALA A 153 21.95 -10.21 -16.10
N LEU A 154 21.12 -10.73 -15.20
CA LEU A 154 20.48 -12.04 -15.35
C LEU A 154 19.41 -11.98 -16.44
N TRP A 155 18.50 -11.01 -16.34
CA TRP A 155 17.48 -10.71 -17.33
C TRP A 155 17.04 -9.24 -17.20
N GLY A 156 16.23 -8.75 -18.14
CA GLY A 156 15.64 -7.42 -18.09
C GLY A 156 14.47 -7.25 -19.05
N TYR A 157 14.00 -6.02 -19.19
CA TYR A 157 13.13 -5.63 -20.31
C TYR A 157 13.36 -4.17 -20.68
N VAL A 158 13.09 -3.82 -21.93
CA VAL A 158 13.09 -2.42 -22.42
C VAL A 158 11.67 -1.99 -22.77
N ASN A 159 11.31 -0.79 -22.31
CA ASN A 159 10.09 -0.10 -22.69
C ASN A 159 10.47 1.04 -23.64
N TRP A 160 10.23 0.85 -24.94
CA TRP A 160 10.59 1.82 -25.97
C TRP A 160 9.73 3.10 -25.91
N ARG A 161 8.56 3.01 -25.27
CA ARG A 161 7.68 4.15 -24.96
C ARG A 161 8.10 4.92 -23.69
N SER A 162 9.29 4.66 -23.14
CA SER A 162 9.86 5.39 -22.00
C SER A 162 11.10 6.19 -22.40
N GLY A 163 11.51 7.14 -21.55
CA GLY A 163 12.65 7.98 -21.85
C GLY A 163 12.99 8.94 -20.71
N TRP A 164 13.35 10.17 -21.07
CA TRP A 164 13.85 11.16 -20.13
C TRP A 164 13.64 12.59 -20.61
N ALA A 165 13.68 13.54 -19.68
CA ALA A 165 13.49 14.96 -19.95
C ALA A 165 14.61 15.83 -19.37
N ASP A 166 14.89 16.93 -20.06
CA ASP A 166 15.80 18.00 -19.70
C ASP A 166 15.18 18.81 -18.55
N ALA A 167 15.62 18.53 -17.33
CA ALA A 167 14.89 18.91 -16.12
C ALA A 167 15.02 20.42 -15.81
N ALA A 168 16.19 21.01 -16.08
CA ALA A 168 16.38 22.47 -16.01
C ALA A 168 15.45 23.19 -17.01
N LYS A 169 15.48 22.81 -18.30
CA LYS A 169 14.63 23.44 -19.33
C LYS A 169 13.13 23.24 -19.11
N THR A 170 12.73 22.16 -18.43
CA THR A 170 11.34 21.96 -17.99
C THR A 170 10.93 23.00 -16.94
N VAL A 171 11.79 23.27 -15.95
CA VAL A 171 11.53 24.28 -14.91
C VAL A 171 11.56 25.71 -15.48
N GLU A 172 12.48 26.01 -16.39
CA GLU A 172 12.52 27.26 -17.17
C GLU A 172 11.23 27.47 -17.98
N PHE A 173 10.76 26.43 -18.67
CA PHE A 173 9.52 26.45 -19.45
C PHE A 173 8.28 26.68 -18.57
N MET A 174 8.17 25.98 -17.44
CA MET A 174 7.06 26.19 -16.49
C MET A 174 7.06 27.61 -15.91
N ARG A 175 8.24 28.14 -15.55
CA ARG A 175 8.39 29.55 -15.13
C ARG A 175 7.92 30.51 -16.21
N SER A 176 8.39 30.36 -17.45
CA SER A 176 8.01 31.22 -18.57
C SER A 176 6.50 31.18 -18.83
N LYS A 177 5.86 30.00 -18.73
CA LYS A 177 4.40 29.86 -18.85
C LYS A 177 3.64 30.50 -17.69
N ILE A 178 4.19 30.54 -16.48
CA ILE A 178 3.62 31.29 -15.34
C ILE A 178 3.75 32.80 -15.55
N GLU A 179 4.87 33.27 -16.09
CA GLU A 179 5.10 34.69 -16.41
C GLU A 179 4.17 35.17 -17.55
N GLU A 180 3.93 34.32 -18.56
CA GLU A 180 2.96 34.54 -19.65
C GLU A 180 1.50 34.59 -19.15
N LEU A 181 1.05 33.55 -18.42
CA LEU A 181 -0.33 33.44 -17.93
C LEU A 181 -0.63 34.31 -16.70
N GLY A 182 0.41 34.76 -15.98
CA GLY A 182 0.34 35.63 -14.81
C GLY A 182 0.47 37.12 -15.11
N ALA A 183 0.60 37.49 -16.39
CA ALA A 183 0.75 38.87 -16.86
C ALA A 183 -0.36 39.80 -16.33
N GLY A 184 -0.03 41.09 -16.16
CA GLY A 184 -0.90 42.05 -15.49
C GLY A 184 -0.81 42.02 -13.95
N GLY A 185 0.16 41.29 -13.38
CA GLY A 185 0.45 41.29 -11.94
C GLY A 185 -0.42 40.34 -11.11
N ARG A 186 -1.02 39.31 -11.74
CA ARG A 186 -1.74 38.23 -11.03
C ARG A 186 -0.79 37.32 -10.24
N VAL A 187 0.44 37.16 -10.73
CA VAL A 187 1.51 36.39 -10.07
C VAL A 187 2.65 37.31 -9.63
N ALA A 188 3.20 37.06 -8.45
CA ALA A 188 4.43 37.67 -7.96
C ALA A 188 5.45 36.60 -7.54
N PHE A 189 6.70 36.76 -7.96
CA PHE A 189 7.81 35.96 -7.43
C PHE A 189 8.50 36.69 -6.25
N ARG A 190 8.99 35.92 -5.29
CA ARG A 190 9.73 36.35 -4.09
C ARG A 190 10.88 35.38 -3.86
N LEU A 191 11.91 35.52 -4.68
CA LEU A 191 13.10 34.65 -4.70
C LEU A 191 14.14 35.15 -3.69
N GLY A 192 15.00 34.25 -3.22
CA GLY A 192 15.96 34.53 -2.15
C GLY A 192 15.32 34.68 -0.77
N LYS A 193 14.03 34.33 -0.61
CA LYS A 193 13.26 34.50 0.63
C LYS A 193 13.03 33.16 1.30
N LYS A 194 13.89 32.80 2.24
CA LYS A 194 13.75 31.60 3.07
C LYS A 194 12.73 31.84 4.19
N VAL A 195 11.73 30.96 4.27
CA VAL A 195 10.70 30.96 5.32
C VAL A 195 11.29 30.34 6.60
N ASP A 196 11.13 31.01 7.74
CA ASP A 196 11.52 30.54 9.08
C ASP A 196 10.42 29.65 9.69
N ARG A 197 9.17 30.11 9.60
CA ARG A 197 7.98 29.45 10.16
C ARG A 197 6.70 29.96 9.52
N LEU A 198 5.63 29.19 9.67
CA LEU A 198 4.28 29.63 9.30
C LEU A 198 3.72 30.64 10.31
N THR A 199 2.79 31.49 9.86
CA THR A 199 2.00 32.39 10.72
C THR A 199 0.66 31.71 11.03
N VAL A 200 0.36 31.51 12.31
CA VAL A 200 -0.85 30.84 12.78
C VAL A 200 -1.68 31.80 13.62
N ASP A 201 -2.99 31.81 13.39
CA ASP A 201 -3.98 32.37 14.32
C ASP A 201 -4.43 31.25 15.26
N ASP A 202 -3.73 31.13 16.39
CA ASP A 202 -3.96 30.07 17.39
C ASP A 202 -5.38 30.12 17.98
N SER A 203 -6.07 31.26 17.90
CA SER A 203 -7.47 31.38 18.34
C SER A 203 -8.47 30.65 17.44
N LYS A 204 -8.03 30.21 16.24
CA LYS A 204 -8.87 29.57 15.21
C LYS A 204 -8.23 28.34 14.53
N THR A 205 -6.98 28.01 14.89
CA THR A 205 -6.08 27.09 14.17
C THR A 205 -5.99 27.35 12.66
N VAL A 206 -5.96 28.62 12.25
CA VAL A 206 -5.84 29.03 10.84
C VAL A 206 -4.40 29.44 10.53
N VAL A 207 -3.77 28.85 9.53
CA VAL A 207 -2.54 29.37 8.92
C VAL A 207 -2.90 30.56 8.03
N THR A 208 -2.28 31.72 8.29
CA THR A 208 -2.63 33.01 7.66
C THR A 208 -1.46 33.63 6.88
N GLY A 209 -0.29 32.99 6.86
CA GLY A 209 0.90 33.52 6.21
C GLY A 209 2.21 32.84 6.61
N VAL A 210 3.32 33.55 6.41
CA VAL A 210 4.69 33.14 6.75
C VAL A 210 5.50 34.29 7.35
N HIS A 211 6.50 33.92 8.15
CA HIS A 211 7.64 34.76 8.52
C HIS A 211 8.90 34.31 7.77
N PHE A 212 9.70 35.24 7.27
CA PHE A 212 10.99 34.97 6.62
C PHE A 212 12.15 35.15 7.61
N GLU A 213 13.31 34.53 7.33
CA GLU A 213 14.51 34.62 8.19
C GLU A 213 15.09 36.03 8.30
N ASP A 214 14.78 36.94 7.36
CA ASP A 214 15.15 38.35 7.41
C ASP A 214 14.12 39.25 8.14
N GLY A 215 13.10 38.64 8.76
CA GLY A 215 12.09 39.32 9.58
C GLY A 215 10.86 39.83 8.82
N ASP A 216 10.89 39.83 7.48
CA ASP A 216 9.72 40.14 6.66
C ASP A 216 8.58 39.13 6.91
N GLN A 217 7.35 39.54 6.57
CA GLN A 217 6.15 38.72 6.73
C GLN A 217 5.27 38.81 5.48
N LEU A 218 4.54 37.73 5.17
CA LEU A 218 3.62 37.69 4.04
C LEU A 218 2.36 36.91 4.41
N ALA A 219 1.21 37.59 4.38
CA ALA A 219 -0.10 36.98 4.60
C ALA A 219 -0.70 36.39 3.31
N ALA A 220 -1.51 35.33 3.46
CA ALA A 220 -2.32 34.74 2.40
C ALA A 220 -3.53 33.99 2.98
N ASP A 221 -4.63 33.91 2.22
CA ASP A 221 -5.83 33.14 2.62
C ASP A 221 -5.62 31.62 2.52
N LEU A 222 -4.63 31.20 1.72
CA LEU A 222 -4.21 29.81 1.58
C LEU A 222 -2.69 29.73 1.33
N VAL A 223 -2.00 28.94 2.14
CA VAL A 223 -0.60 28.56 1.95
C VAL A 223 -0.52 27.16 1.35
N VAL A 224 0.26 26.98 0.28
CA VAL A 224 0.57 25.70 -0.35
C VAL A 224 2.06 25.40 -0.14
N LEU A 225 2.37 24.43 0.72
CA LEU A 225 3.73 24.00 1.03
C LEU A 225 4.20 22.95 0.01
N ALA A 226 4.88 23.43 -1.04
CA ALA A 226 5.47 22.62 -2.12
C ALA A 226 7.00 22.49 -2.03
N ALA A 227 7.57 22.73 -0.84
CA ALA A 227 9.03 22.85 -0.60
C ALA A 227 9.82 21.52 -0.68
N GLY A 228 9.20 20.41 -1.07
CA GLY A 228 9.86 19.11 -1.24
C GLY A 228 10.66 18.69 0.00
N ALA A 229 11.97 18.48 -0.17
CA ALA A 229 12.88 18.04 0.89
C ALA A 229 12.98 19.00 2.09
N TRP A 230 12.61 20.27 1.92
CA TRP A 230 12.59 21.27 2.99
C TRP A 230 11.24 21.36 3.72
N SER A 231 10.17 20.67 3.26
CA SER A 231 8.85 20.75 3.90
C SER A 231 8.85 20.40 5.40
N ALA A 232 9.78 19.54 5.84
CA ALA A 232 9.91 19.11 7.22
C ALA A 232 10.42 20.21 8.19
N SER A 233 10.89 21.36 7.70
CA SER A 233 11.24 22.50 8.56
C SER A 233 10.08 23.42 8.91
N LEU A 234 8.87 23.16 8.36
CA LEU A 234 7.69 24.02 8.53
C LEU A 234 6.43 23.27 8.98
N VAL A 235 6.37 21.95 8.78
CA VAL A 235 5.23 21.06 9.11
C VAL A 235 5.77 19.71 9.59
N ASP A 236 5.17 19.11 10.63
CA ASP A 236 5.69 17.87 11.23
C ASP A 236 5.46 16.63 10.35
N LEU A 237 6.50 16.29 9.58
CA LEU A 237 6.55 15.12 8.73
C LEU A 237 7.22 13.90 9.40
N ARG A 238 7.55 13.93 10.70
CA ARG A 238 8.19 12.78 11.37
C ARG A 238 7.30 11.54 11.28
N GLY A 239 7.85 10.43 10.80
CA GLY A 239 7.10 9.19 10.51
C GLY A 239 6.09 9.30 9.35
N ARG A 240 6.14 10.37 8.55
CA ARG A 240 5.30 10.59 7.35
C ARG A 240 6.15 10.77 6.09
N ALA A 241 7.19 11.60 6.18
CA ALA A 241 8.21 11.77 5.16
C ALA A 241 9.55 12.18 5.76
N VAL A 242 10.66 11.84 5.11
CA VAL A 242 12.01 12.28 5.53
C VAL A 242 12.86 12.66 4.32
N ALA A 243 13.67 13.71 4.46
CA ALA A 243 14.59 14.10 3.39
C ALA A 243 15.75 13.09 3.27
N THR A 244 15.92 12.49 2.09
CA THR A 244 17.08 11.68 1.73
C THR A 244 17.85 12.33 0.58
N GLY A 245 19.18 12.20 0.62
CA GLY A 245 20.10 12.69 -0.41
C GLY A 245 20.65 11.54 -1.25
N GLN A 246 20.50 11.61 -2.57
CA GLN A 246 20.93 10.56 -3.50
C GLN A 246 22.17 10.95 -4.31
N VAL A 247 22.88 9.94 -4.82
CA VAL A 247 24.17 10.09 -5.52
C VAL A 247 23.97 10.46 -6.98
N LEU A 248 24.43 11.65 -7.39
CA LEU A 248 24.60 12.04 -8.80
C LEU A 248 26.06 12.37 -9.10
N THR A 249 26.61 11.78 -10.16
CA THR A 249 27.95 12.08 -10.70
C THR A 249 27.89 12.36 -12.20
N TYR A 250 28.81 13.18 -12.70
CA TYR A 250 28.85 13.57 -14.11
C TYR A 250 30.30 13.54 -14.63
N ILE A 251 30.49 13.02 -15.85
CA ILE A 251 31.76 13.11 -16.59
C ILE A 251 31.58 13.88 -17.89
N GLU A 252 32.64 14.55 -18.34
CA GLU A 252 32.67 15.19 -19.67
C GLU A 252 33.01 14.16 -20.75
N ILE A 253 32.31 14.26 -21.89
CA ILE A 253 32.53 13.43 -23.08
C ILE A 253 32.75 14.30 -24.32
N THR A 254 33.22 13.70 -25.41
CA THR A 254 33.32 14.35 -26.72
C THR A 254 31.94 14.43 -27.39
N GLN A 255 31.78 15.34 -28.36
CA GLN A 255 30.56 15.40 -29.17
C GLN A 255 30.31 14.10 -29.98
N GLN A 256 31.39 13.40 -30.37
CA GLN A 256 31.29 12.11 -31.06
C GLN A 256 30.76 11.00 -30.13
N GLU A 257 31.14 11.03 -28.84
CA GLU A 257 30.62 10.10 -27.83
C GLU A 257 29.16 10.43 -27.48
N GLU A 258 28.78 11.72 -27.42
CA GLU A 258 27.38 12.13 -27.23
C GLU A 258 26.49 11.63 -28.36
N GLU A 259 26.90 11.85 -29.61
CA GLU A 259 26.20 11.39 -30.81
C GLU A 259 26.08 9.84 -30.87
N ALA A 260 27.11 9.11 -30.43
CA ALA A 260 27.11 7.64 -30.36
C ALA A 260 26.34 7.04 -29.16
N MET A 261 25.76 7.90 -28.30
CA MET A 261 25.00 7.50 -27.11
C MET A 261 23.57 8.06 -27.06
N LYS A 262 23.23 9.06 -27.88
CA LYS A 262 21.94 9.78 -27.81
C LYS A 262 20.69 8.88 -27.96
N ASP A 263 20.77 7.87 -28.84
CA ASP A 263 19.65 6.98 -29.21
C ASP A 263 19.61 5.69 -28.36
N ARG A 264 20.48 5.57 -27.34
CA ARG A 264 20.49 4.41 -26.43
C ARG A 264 19.36 4.54 -25.40
N PRO A 265 18.74 3.43 -24.96
CA PRO A 265 17.79 3.50 -23.86
C PRO A 265 18.45 3.99 -22.58
N THR A 266 17.69 4.72 -21.77
CA THR A 266 18.09 5.00 -20.38
C THR A 266 18.13 3.69 -19.61
N ILE A 267 19.17 3.42 -18.83
CA ILE A 267 19.33 2.13 -18.13
C ILE A 267 19.24 2.32 -16.62
N MET A 268 18.51 1.42 -15.95
CA MET A 268 18.55 1.26 -14.50
C MET A 268 18.63 -0.22 -14.10
N ASN A 269 19.67 -0.59 -13.37
CA ASN A 269 19.77 -1.90 -12.73
C ASN A 269 19.11 -1.86 -11.35
N MET A 270 18.04 -2.63 -11.18
CA MET A 270 17.25 -2.67 -9.94
C MET A 270 18.00 -3.36 -8.79
N SER A 271 18.83 -4.36 -9.08
CA SER A 271 19.59 -5.11 -8.08
C SER A 271 20.71 -4.31 -7.41
N ARG A 272 21.19 -3.23 -8.05
CA ARG A 272 22.28 -2.35 -7.59
C ARG A 272 21.84 -0.89 -7.39
N GLY A 273 20.67 -0.50 -7.89
CA GLY A 273 20.16 0.87 -7.87
C GLY A 273 20.91 1.85 -8.80
N LEU A 274 21.76 1.35 -9.69
CA LEU A 274 22.64 2.14 -10.55
C LEU A 274 21.92 2.50 -11.87
N PHE A 275 22.05 3.75 -12.30
CA PHE A 275 21.44 4.22 -13.56
C PHE A 275 22.32 5.19 -14.35
N VAL A 276 22.16 5.11 -15.68
CA VAL A 276 22.80 5.99 -16.68
C VAL A 276 21.70 6.51 -17.61
N ILE A 277 21.66 7.83 -17.77
CA ILE A 277 20.75 8.51 -18.72
C ILE A 277 21.61 8.99 -19.91
N PRO A 278 21.14 8.89 -21.17
CA PRO A 278 21.85 9.38 -22.33
C PRO A 278 22.38 10.82 -22.14
N PRO A 279 23.59 11.11 -22.64
CA PRO A 279 24.28 12.36 -22.39
C PRO A 279 23.60 13.54 -23.10
N ARG A 280 23.87 14.75 -22.59
CA ARG A 280 23.44 16.01 -23.22
C ARG A 280 24.42 17.12 -22.90
N GLN A 281 24.69 18.00 -23.87
CA GLN A 281 25.62 19.13 -23.72
C GLN A 281 27.00 18.65 -23.24
N ARG A 282 27.48 17.54 -23.82
CA ARG A 282 28.75 16.86 -23.51
C ARG A 282 28.91 16.37 -22.06
N LEU A 283 27.83 16.31 -21.28
CA LEU A 283 27.80 15.73 -19.94
C LEU A 283 27.07 14.38 -19.95
N LEU A 284 27.78 13.33 -19.54
CA LEU A 284 27.16 12.04 -19.21
C LEU A 284 26.89 11.98 -17.70
N LYS A 285 25.73 11.44 -17.34
CA LYS A 285 25.26 11.33 -15.95
C LYS A 285 25.21 9.87 -15.50
N ILE A 286 25.85 9.59 -14.37
CA ILE A 286 25.89 8.29 -13.70
C ILE A 286 25.47 8.47 -12.25
N ALA A 287 24.53 7.67 -11.77
CA ALA A 287 23.88 7.90 -10.49
C ALA A 287 23.50 6.58 -9.78
N ARG A 288 23.27 6.67 -8.46
CA ARG A 288 22.79 5.57 -7.63
C ARG A 288 21.57 6.03 -6.83
N HIS A 289 20.44 5.35 -7.05
CA HIS A 289 19.26 5.41 -6.21
C HIS A 289 19.34 4.28 -5.18
N ALA A 290 19.41 4.63 -3.91
CA ALA A 290 19.51 3.69 -2.79
C ALA A 290 18.80 4.29 -1.56
N PHE A 291 19.08 3.78 -0.36
CA PHE A 291 18.61 4.36 0.91
C PHE A 291 18.98 5.86 1.09
N GLY A 292 20.01 6.32 0.37
CA GLY A 292 20.47 7.71 0.41
C GLY A 292 21.18 8.07 1.71
N TYR A 293 21.44 9.36 1.87
CA TYR A 293 22.00 9.95 3.08
C TYR A 293 20.93 10.79 3.80
N ARG A 294 20.91 10.75 5.13
CA ARG A 294 20.17 11.73 5.96
C ARG A 294 21.14 12.80 6.44
N ASN A 295 20.63 14.00 6.72
CA ASN A 295 21.35 15.04 7.44
C ASN A 295 20.45 15.53 8.59
N PRO A 296 20.49 14.87 9.75
CA PRO A 296 19.66 15.23 10.89
C PRO A 296 20.10 16.58 11.48
N VAL A 297 19.13 17.47 11.71
CA VAL A 297 19.33 18.83 12.21
C VAL A 297 18.32 19.10 13.33
N PRO A 298 18.73 19.66 14.48
CA PRO A 298 17.80 20.14 15.50
C PRO A 298 17.05 21.38 15.00
N VAL A 299 15.72 21.36 15.11
CA VAL A 299 14.84 22.49 14.79
C VAL A 299 13.87 22.71 15.95
N ARG A 300 13.59 23.96 16.31
CA ARG A 300 12.65 24.29 17.39
C ARG A 300 11.25 23.81 17.04
N ALA A 301 10.62 23.03 17.93
CA ALA A 301 9.28 22.48 17.76
C ALA A 301 8.26 23.58 17.39
N ARG A 302 8.31 24.73 18.05
CA ARG A 302 7.42 25.89 17.80
C ARG A 302 7.49 26.51 16.40
N ASN A 303 8.51 26.21 15.60
CA ASN A 303 8.60 26.66 14.20
C ASN A 303 7.91 25.69 13.23
N ILE A 304 7.62 24.46 13.66
CA ILE A 304 7.09 23.36 12.86
C ILE A 304 5.61 23.14 13.20
N LEU A 305 4.73 23.41 12.24
CA LEU A 305 3.28 23.24 12.42
C LEU A 305 2.93 21.78 12.75
N ALA A 306 1.94 21.60 13.65
CA ALA A 306 1.52 20.30 14.17
C ALA A 306 2.58 19.51 14.97
N CYS A 307 3.72 20.13 15.32
CA CYS A 307 4.69 19.53 16.25
C CYS A 307 4.28 19.82 17.70
N GLU A 308 4.09 18.77 18.51
CA GLU A 308 3.94 18.91 19.96
C GLU A 308 5.31 19.18 20.61
N GLY A 309 5.39 20.23 21.44
CA GLY A 309 6.59 20.62 22.19
C GLY A 309 6.45 22.00 22.83
N GLY A 310 7.18 22.25 23.92
CA GLY A 310 7.27 23.58 24.53
C GLY A 310 8.13 24.55 23.70
N GLU A 311 8.09 25.85 24.02
CA GLU A 311 8.77 26.88 23.20
C GLU A 311 10.29 26.66 23.01
N GLU A 312 10.96 26.01 23.96
CA GLU A 312 12.40 25.72 23.93
C GLU A 312 12.74 24.31 23.44
N ALA A 313 11.74 23.47 23.14
CA ALA A 313 11.97 22.10 22.70
C ALA A 313 12.56 22.06 21.27
N GLU A 314 13.66 21.34 21.09
CA GLU A 314 14.23 21.03 19.78
C GLU A 314 13.89 19.59 19.38
N ILE A 315 13.56 19.40 18.10
CA ILE A 315 13.29 18.09 17.49
C ILE A 315 14.26 17.85 16.33
N GLU A 316 14.70 16.60 16.17
CA GLU A 316 15.56 16.21 15.06
C GLU A 316 14.74 15.95 13.79
N VAL A 317 15.10 16.60 12.69
CA VAL A 317 14.55 16.37 11.34
C VAL A 317 15.67 16.28 10.31
N SER A 318 15.56 15.39 9.32
CA SER A 318 16.51 15.37 8.19
C SER A 318 16.22 16.55 7.27
N LEU A 319 17.20 17.44 7.06
CA LEU A 319 17.09 18.61 6.19
C LEU A 319 18.26 18.70 5.18
N PRO A 320 18.03 19.12 3.93
CA PRO A 320 19.06 19.14 2.90
C PRO A 320 20.28 20.03 3.19
N LEU A 321 21.45 19.52 2.83
CA LEU A 321 22.66 20.32 2.65
C LEU A 321 22.83 20.72 1.18
N ASN A 322 22.99 22.02 0.93
CA ASN A 322 23.26 22.56 -0.40
C ASN A 322 24.75 22.45 -0.77
N GLY A 323 25.04 22.27 -2.05
CA GLY A 323 26.41 22.33 -2.59
C GLY A 323 27.35 21.19 -2.22
N ILE A 324 26.93 20.21 -1.40
CA ILE A 324 27.81 19.12 -0.98
C ILE A 324 28.14 18.14 -2.12
N GLU A 325 29.40 17.73 -2.14
CA GLU A 325 29.88 16.64 -2.99
C GLU A 325 29.28 15.30 -2.56
N VAL A 326 29.29 14.34 -3.49
CA VAL A 326 28.95 12.95 -3.20
C VAL A 326 30.03 12.32 -2.30
N PRO A 327 29.68 11.67 -1.17
CA PRO A 327 30.62 10.91 -0.35
C PRO A 327 31.36 9.81 -1.14
N LYS A 328 32.46 9.28 -0.59
CA LYS A 328 33.38 8.43 -1.36
C LYS A 328 32.77 7.14 -1.92
N GLU A 329 31.71 6.58 -1.32
CA GLU A 329 31.40 5.13 -1.39
C GLU A 329 30.34 4.59 -2.39
N GLY A 330 29.45 5.32 -3.08
CA GLY A 330 29.28 6.75 -3.28
C GLY A 330 29.83 7.10 -4.66
N GLN A 331 30.86 7.94 -4.73
CA GLN A 331 31.66 8.11 -5.95
C GLN A 331 32.18 6.76 -6.47
N ASP A 332 32.61 5.86 -5.59
CA ASP A 332 33.12 4.52 -5.93
C ASP A 332 32.05 3.59 -6.51
N ALA A 333 30.79 3.71 -6.07
CA ALA A 333 29.68 2.96 -6.68
C ALA A 333 29.41 3.43 -8.12
N CYS A 334 29.51 4.73 -8.39
CA CYS A 334 29.44 5.26 -9.76
C CYS A 334 30.68 4.92 -10.60
N ARG A 335 31.88 4.77 -10.00
CA ARG A 335 33.07 4.22 -10.67
C ARG A 335 32.88 2.76 -11.07
N ALA A 336 32.39 1.92 -10.17
CA ALA A 336 32.09 0.52 -10.47
C ALA A 336 31.09 0.40 -11.65
N ALA A 337 30.01 1.19 -11.62
CA ALA A 337 29.05 1.28 -12.73
C ALA A 337 29.70 1.69 -14.05
N LEU A 338 30.63 2.65 -14.01
CA LEU A 338 31.37 3.12 -15.18
C LEU A 338 32.34 2.06 -15.73
N HIS A 339 33.06 1.32 -14.88
CA HIS A 339 33.96 0.24 -15.33
C HIS A 339 33.21 -0.92 -16.01
N GLU A 340 31.94 -1.12 -15.66
CA GLU A 340 31.08 -2.13 -16.29
C GLU A 340 30.41 -1.62 -17.57
N LEU A 341 29.72 -0.47 -17.52
CA LEU A 341 28.93 0.02 -18.65
C LEU A 341 29.80 0.71 -19.71
N LEU A 342 30.87 1.39 -19.29
CA LEU A 342 31.64 2.32 -20.12
C LEU A 342 33.17 2.26 -19.85
N PRO A 343 33.82 1.08 -19.96
CA PRO A 343 35.22 0.90 -19.55
C PRO A 343 36.19 1.95 -20.11
N ARG A 344 36.02 2.35 -21.39
CA ARG A 344 36.89 3.30 -22.12
C ARG A 344 36.90 4.73 -21.55
N MET A 345 35.98 5.08 -20.66
CA MET A 345 35.89 6.39 -20.02
C MET A 345 35.75 6.30 -18.50
N ALA A 346 35.92 5.12 -17.92
CA ALA A 346 35.59 4.86 -16.52
C ALA A 346 36.48 5.61 -15.52
N ASP A 347 37.72 5.90 -15.88
CA ASP A 347 38.69 6.65 -15.07
C ASP A 347 38.63 8.18 -15.27
N ARG A 348 37.79 8.70 -16.18
CA ARG A 348 37.69 10.16 -16.42
C ARG A 348 37.28 10.90 -15.15
N PRO A 349 37.86 12.06 -14.81
CA PRO A 349 37.49 12.79 -13.60
C PRO A 349 35.99 13.13 -13.59
N PHE A 350 35.36 13.04 -12.41
CA PHE A 350 34.01 13.57 -12.24
C PHE A 350 34.08 15.10 -12.30
N VAL A 351 33.62 15.69 -13.39
CA VAL A 351 33.60 17.16 -13.56
C VAL A 351 32.55 17.84 -12.69
N LYS A 352 31.62 17.04 -12.14
CA LYS A 352 30.64 17.45 -11.12
C LYS A 352 30.20 16.24 -10.31
N THR A 353 30.00 16.42 -9.01
CA THR A 353 29.19 15.54 -8.17
C THR A 353 28.12 16.37 -7.48
N ARG A 354 27.02 15.73 -7.04
CA ARG A 354 25.97 16.39 -6.26
C ARG A 354 25.17 15.36 -5.47
N VAL A 355 24.94 15.63 -4.18
CA VAL A 355 23.86 14.98 -3.44
C VAL A 355 22.53 15.66 -3.81
N CYS A 356 21.57 14.86 -4.27
CA CYS A 356 20.27 15.35 -4.73
C CYS A 356 19.17 14.99 -3.73
N TRP A 357 18.52 15.99 -3.15
CA TRP A 357 17.60 15.81 -2.03
C TRP A 357 16.12 15.78 -2.44
N TYR A 358 15.38 14.83 -1.89
CA TYR A 358 13.92 14.74 -1.98
C TYR A 358 13.35 14.10 -0.70
N SER A 359 12.03 14.16 -0.51
CA SER A 359 11.35 13.54 0.64
C SER A 359 10.80 12.17 0.26
N ASP A 360 11.31 11.11 0.89
CA ASP A 360 10.73 9.76 0.81
C ASP A 360 9.60 9.61 1.82
N THR A 361 8.57 8.81 1.49
CA THR A 361 7.50 8.39 2.41
C THR A 361 7.52 6.87 2.61
N PRO A 362 6.95 6.33 3.71
CA PRO A 362 6.96 4.89 4.01
C PRO A 362 6.36 3.97 2.94
N THR A 363 5.55 4.50 2.02
CA THR A 363 4.90 3.75 0.93
C THR A 363 5.32 4.23 -0.47
N GLY A 364 6.25 5.18 -0.57
CA GLY A 364 6.63 5.83 -1.84
C GLY A 364 5.53 6.73 -2.44
N ASN A 365 4.42 6.95 -1.74
CA ASN A 365 3.36 7.85 -2.16
C ASN A 365 3.72 9.32 -1.92
N PHE A 366 3.13 10.23 -2.71
CA PHE A 366 3.16 11.66 -2.40
C PHE A 366 2.32 11.97 -1.15
N ILE A 367 2.53 13.15 -0.57
CA ILE A 367 1.62 13.76 0.41
C ILE A 367 1.06 15.01 -0.24
N ILE A 368 -0.18 14.94 -0.72
CA ILE A 368 -0.90 15.98 -1.44
C ILE A 368 -2.25 16.12 -0.74
N ASP A 369 -2.29 16.94 0.32
CA ASP A 369 -3.48 17.08 1.16
C ASP A 369 -3.45 18.31 2.09
N TRP A 370 -4.60 18.60 2.71
CA TRP A 370 -4.72 19.52 3.85
C TRP A 370 -4.03 18.95 5.10
N VAL A 371 -3.53 19.82 5.98
CA VAL A 371 -3.01 19.40 7.29
C VAL A 371 -4.17 19.28 8.28
N PRO A 372 -4.43 18.12 8.91
CA PRO A 372 -5.53 17.97 9.87
C PRO A 372 -5.44 18.95 11.04
N ALA A 373 -6.60 19.35 11.56
CA ALA A 373 -6.79 20.38 12.59
C ALA A 373 -6.35 21.82 12.23
N TYR A 374 -5.69 22.05 11.09
CA TYR A 374 -5.27 23.38 10.64
C TYR A 374 -5.96 23.81 9.33
N GLN A 375 -6.55 25.00 9.35
CA GLN A 375 -7.14 25.62 8.16
C GLN A 375 -6.10 26.49 7.43
N GLY A 376 -6.33 26.79 6.15
CA GLY A 376 -5.46 27.71 5.39
C GLY A 376 -4.10 27.13 4.96
N ILE A 377 -3.84 25.84 5.19
CA ILE A 377 -2.58 25.16 4.83
C ILE A 377 -2.82 23.86 4.06
N PHE A 378 -2.23 23.79 2.88
CA PHE A 378 -2.20 22.61 2.02
C PHE A 378 -0.74 22.17 1.80
N VAL A 379 -0.46 20.88 1.80
CA VAL A 379 0.89 20.30 1.63
C VAL A 379 0.95 19.55 0.31
N ALA A 380 2.02 19.75 -0.46
CA ALA A 380 2.32 19.03 -1.69
C ALA A 380 3.81 18.60 -1.68
N THR A 381 4.10 17.45 -1.07
CA THR A 381 5.48 16.94 -0.85
C THR A 381 5.52 15.41 -0.96
N GLY A 382 6.56 14.76 -0.41
CA GLY A 382 6.68 13.29 -0.40
C GLY A 382 7.06 12.68 -1.76
N GLY A 383 7.73 13.46 -2.62
CA GLY A 383 8.02 13.11 -4.02
C GLY A 383 8.83 11.82 -4.27
N SER A 384 9.38 11.18 -3.23
CA SER A 384 9.91 9.81 -3.17
C SER A 384 10.80 9.43 -4.37
N GLY A 385 11.68 10.34 -4.77
CA GLY A 385 12.60 10.21 -5.91
C GLY A 385 11.97 10.17 -7.31
N HIS A 386 10.65 10.04 -7.42
CA HIS A 386 9.97 9.74 -8.70
C HIS A 386 9.06 10.86 -9.22
N GLY A 387 8.71 11.84 -8.39
CA GLY A 387 7.70 12.88 -8.68
C GLY A 387 7.94 13.79 -9.89
N PHE A 388 9.18 13.96 -10.39
CA PHE A 388 9.47 14.88 -11.51
C PHE A 388 8.64 14.59 -12.77
N LYS A 389 8.46 13.31 -13.13
CA LYS A 389 7.83 12.91 -14.41
C LYS A 389 6.37 13.31 -14.53
N PHE A 390 5.72 13.66 -13.42
CA PHE A 390 4.33 14.11 -13.37
C PHE A 390 4.19 15.62 -13.56
N ALA A 391 5.28 16.37 -13.80
CA ALA A 391 5.27 17.82 -14.04
C ALA A 391 4.14 18.34 -14.97
N PRO A 392 3.74 17.64 -16.05
CA PRO A 392 2.65 18.08 -16.91
C PRO A 392 1.23 18.00 -16.31
N ILE A 393 1.03 17.21 -15.23
CA ILE A 393 -0.32 16.92 -14.68
C ILE A 393 -0.44 17.07 -13.16
N ILE A 394 0.67 17.08 -12.42
CA ILE A 394 0.63 17.01 -10.95
C ILE A 394 -0.03 18.24 -10.34
N GLY A 395 0.12 19.42 -10.97
CA GLY A 395 -0.55 20.65 -10.58
C GLY A 395 -2.07 20.56 -10.64
N ASP A 396 -2.62 19.95 -11.69
CA ASP A 396 -4.07 19.74 -11.79
C ASP A 396 -4.55 18.79 -10.69
N LYS A 397 -3.89 17.65 -10.49
CA LYS A 397 -4.25 16.72 -9.41
C LYS A 397 -4.13 17.37 -8.01
N ILE A 398 -3.16 18.27 -7.79
CA ILE A 398 -3.06 19.08 -6.56
C ILE A 398 -4.26 20.02 -6.41
N VAL A 399 -4.63 20.77 -7.45
CA VAL A 399 -5.77 21.70 -7.36
C VAL A 399 -7.12 20.96 -7.31
N ASP A 400 -7.23 19.80 -7.95
CA ASP A 400 -8.38 18.91 -7.78
C ASP A 400 -8.51 18.41 -6.35
N ARG A 401 -7.41 18.14 -5.62
CA ARG A 401 -7.49 17.84 -4.17
C ARG A 401 -7.90 19.05 -3.34
N ILE A 402 -7.39 20.25 -3.65
CA ILE A 402 -7.81 21.52 -3.02
C ILE A 402 -9.31 21.77 -3.23
N GLU A 403 -9.86 21.38 -4.38
CA GLU A 403 -11.28 21.54 -4.73
C GLU A 403 -12.17 20.35 -4.32
N GLY A 404 -11.62 19.28 -3.75
CA GLY A 404 -12.38 18.07 -3.39
C GLY A 404 -12.87 17.24 -4.59
N ARG A 405 -12.12 17.26 -5.71
CA ARG A 405 -12.44 16.64 -7.00
C ARG A 405 -11.40 15.61 -7.50
N LEU A 406 -10.31 15.40 -6.76
CA LEU A 406 -9.27 14.40 -7.09
C LEU A 406 -9.86 12.97 -7.07
N GLU A 407 -9.42 12.10 -7.98
CA GLU A 407 -9.90 10.72 -8.08
C GLU A 407 -9.71 9.96 -6.75
N ALA A 408 -10.71 9.18 -6.34
CA ALA A 408 -10.77 8.55 -5.01
C ALA A 408 -9.51 7.75 -4.64
N GLU A 409 -8.92 7.04 -5.62
CA GLU A 409 -7.69 6.26 -5.45
C GLU A 409 -6.42 7.11 -5.18
N LEU A 410 -6.30 8.29 -5.81
CA LEU A 410 -5.21 9.23 -5.60
C LEU A 410 -5.44 10.05 -4.32
N SER A 411 -6.70 10.47 -4.10
CA SER A 411 -7.20 11.06 -2.87
C SER A 411 -6.87 10.18 -1.66
N HIS A 412 -7.13 8.87 -1.71
CA HIS A 412 -6.73 7.92 -0.68
C HIS A 412 -5.21 7.78 -0.58
N SER A 413 -4.52 7.58 -1.71
CA SER A 413 -3.10 7.23 -1.70
C SER A 413 -2.22 8.36 -1.17
N TRP A 414 -2.55 9.61 -1.53
CA TRP A 414 -1.77 10.82 -1.21
C TRP A 414 -2.27 11.61 0.00
N ARG A 415 -3.32 11.14 0.69
CA ARG A 415 -3.87 11.79 1.88
C ARG A 415 -2.82 12.05 2.95
N TRP A 416 -3.08 13.02 3.83
CA TRP A 416 -2.32 13.14 5.06
C TRP A 416 -2.51 11.88 5.93
N ARG A 417 -1.41 11.18 6.22
CA ARG A 417 -1.42 9.94 7.04
C ARG A 417 -0.99 10.23 8.48
N GLU A 418 -1.38 9.35 9.40
CA GLU A 418 -0.80 9.31 10.74
C GLU A 418 0.69 8.97 10.67
N SER A 419 1.43 9.32 11.72
CA SER A 419 2.86 9.03 11.81
C SER A 419 3.09 7.55 12.10
N VAL A 420 3.96 6.87 11.34
CA VAL A 420 4.30 5.46 11.59
C VAL A 420 5.35 5.28 12.70
N GLY A 421 5.67 6.34 13.44
CA GLY A 421 6.75 6.35 14.44
C GLY A 421 8.11 6.55 13.80
N GLU A 422 9.11 5.74 14.17
CA GLU A 422 10.44 5.79 13.58
C GLU A 422 10.41 5.38 12.10
N PHE A 423 10.67 6.34 11.21
CA PHE A 423 10.92 6.11 9.79
C PHE A 423 12.25 6.75 9.39
N ASP A 424 13.14 5.93 8.83
CA ASP A 424 14.53 6.25 8.51
C ASP A 424 14.78 6.54 7.03
N GLY A 425 13.74 6.57 6.19
CA GLY A 425 13.82 6.94 4.77
C GLY A 425 14.02 5.76 3.82
N LEU A 426 13.93 4.53 4.33
CA LEU A 426 14.02 3.32 3.52
C LEU A 426 12.84 3.22 2.55
N CYS A 427 13.11 3.49 1.28
CA CYS A 427 12.16 3.29 0.20
C CYS A 427 11.74 1.81 0.10
N VAL A 428 10.56 1.59 -0.50
CA VAL A 428 9.69 0.39 -0.44
C VAL A 428 10.41 -0.96 -0.57
N HIS A 429 11.51 -1.03 -1.34
CA HIS A 429 12.28 -2.26 -1.56
C HIS A 429 12.69 -2.98 -0.26
N GLU A 430 13.04 -2.25 0.82
CA GLU A 430 13.59 -2.92 2.01
C GLU A 430 12.55 -3.45 3.01
N GLN A 431 11.26 -3.08 2.93
CA GLN A 431 10.27 -3.70 3.84
C GLN A 431 10.06 -5.18 3.47
N PHE A 432 9.99 -5.50 2.17
CA PHE A 432 10.03 -6.87 1.67
C PHE A 432 11.37 -7.56 1.96
N VAL A 433 12.50 -6.90 1.69
CA VAL A 433 13.82 -7.52 1.85
C VAL A 433 14.20 -7.73 3.32
N LYS A 434 13.83 -6.84 4.26
CA LYS A 434 14.01 -7.10 5.71
C LYS A 434 13.12 -8.23 6.21
N ALA A 435 11.89 -8.39 5.70
CA ALA A 435 11.05 -9.55 6.00
C ALA A 435 11.67 -10.86 5.48
N LEU A 436 12.36 -10.83 4.34
CA LEU A 436 13.08 -11.98 3.77
C LEU A 436 14.41 -12.26 4.50
N LEU A 437 15.23 -11.24 4.76
CA LEU A 437 16.53 -11.37 5.44
C LEU A 437 16.38 -11.85 6.88
N ARG A 438 15.32 -11.49 7.60
CA ARG A 438 14.98 -12.09 8.91
C ARG A 438 14.77 -13.62 8.83
N ARG A 439 14.31 -14.14 7.68
CA ARG A 439 14.22 -15.59 7.40
C ARG A 439 15.58 -16.18 6.97
N VAL A 440 16.39 -15.43 6.22
CA VAL A 440 17.72 -15.87 5.76
C VAL A 440 18.74 -15.92 6.90
N ASP A 441 18.82 -14.93 7.79
CA ASP A 441 19.74 -14.95 8.95
C ASP A 441 19.42 -16.13 9.90
N ALA A 442 18.13 -16.43 10.10
CA ALA A 442 17.70 -17.64 10.80
C ALA A 442 18.18 -18.94 10.12
N SER A 443 18.42 -18.95 8.81
CA SER A 443 19.01 -20.07 8.06
C SER A 443 20.54 -20.10 8.11
N VAL A 444 21.20 -18.93 8.10
CA VAL A 444 22.66 -18.80 8.20
C VAL A 444 23.12 -19.21 9.60
N ARG A 445 22.44 -18.76 10.66
CA ARG A 445 22.67 -19.21 12.04
C ARG A 445 22.46 -20.72 12.20
N ARG A 446 21.50 -21.33 11.49
CA ARG A 446 21.32 -22.79 11.45
C ARG A 446 22.50 -23.50 10.76
N ARG A 447 23.02 -22.98 9.64
CA ARG A 447 24.21 -23.53 8.96
C ARG A 447 25.49 -23.38 9.79
N ALA A 448 25.69 -22.24 10.44
CA ALA A 448 26.81 -22.02 11.36
C ALA A 448 26.78 -23.00 12.55
N ASN A 449 25.62 -23.17 13.20
CA ASN A 449 25.45 -24.12 14.30
C ASN A 449 25.56 -25.59 13.86
N ALA A 450 25.20 -25.92 12.62
CA ALA A 450 25.43 -27.25 12.07
C ALA A 450 26.93 -27.52 11.83
N SER A 451 27.68 -26.54 11.31
CA SER A 451 29.13 -26.63 11.15
C SER A 451 29.85 -26.80 12.51
N ALA A 452 29.46 -26.01 13.51
CA ALA A 452 30.02 -26.10 14.87
C ALA A 452 29.80 -27.49 15.50
N ARG A 453 28.63 -28.11 15.29
CA ARG A 453 28.35 -29.50 15.75
C ARG A 453 29.13 -30.56 14.98
N ALA A 454 29.41 -30.37 13.69
CA ALA A 454 30.19 -31.32 12.91
C ALA A 454 31.67 -31.44 13.37
N VAL A 455 32.16 -30.45 14.13
CA VAL A 455 33.54 -30.42 14.66
C VAL A 455 33.65 -31.00 16.07
N SER A 456 32.56 -31.08 16.86
CA SER A 456 32.61 -31.63 18.24
C SER A 456 32.70 -33.16 18.30
N ASP A 457 32.06 -33.87 17.37
CA ASP A 457 31.82 -35.32 17.49
C ASP A 457 32.93 -36.19 16.89
N ARG A 458 34.19 -35.95 17.30
CA ARG A 458 35.34 -36.81 16.97
C ARG A 458 36.27 -37.10 18.16
N LYS A 459 35.86 -38.03 19.04
CA LYS A 459 36.79 -38.83 19.86
C LYS A 459 36.37 -40.32 19.84
N ARG A 460 37.36 -41.21 19.61
CA ARG A 460 37.26 -42.70 19.68
C ARG A 460 37.58 -43.19 21.11
N PRO A 461 37.26 -44.45 21.50
CA PRO A 461 38.08 -45.67 21.18
C PRO A 461 37.28 -46.77 20.42
N ALA A 462 37.85 -47.70 19.63
CA ALA A 462 38.54 -48.97 19.98
C ALA A 462 37.59 -50.03 20.62
N THR A 463 37.55 -51.34 20.29
CA THR A 463 38.38 -52.27 19.46
C THR A 463 37.56 -53.60 19.27
N ASP A 464 37.81 -54.66 18.47
CA ASP A 464 38.80 -55.08 17.43
C ASP A 464 38.19 -56.30 16.62
N ILE A 465 39.00 -57.10 15.88
CA ILE A 465 38.76 -58.48 15.34
C ILE A 465 37.80 -58.61 14.13
N THR A 466 37.97 -59.44 13.07
CA THR A 466 39.12 -59.94 12.25
C THR A 466 38.56 -60.57 10.94
N ALA A 467 39.32 -60.53 9.82
CA ALA A 467 39.23 -61.44 8.63
C ALA A 467 37.90 -61.49 7.79
N ALA A 468 37.83 -61.98 6.54
CA ALA A 468 38.79 -62.07 5.40
C ALA A 468 38.03 -62.49 4.10
N LEU A 469 38.67 -62.39 2.92
CA LEU A 469 38.26 -62.91 1.58
C LEU A 469 37.04 -62.17 0.94
N SER A 470 36.99 -61.84 -0.38
CA SER A 470 37.10 -62.62 -1.64
C SER A 470 35.89 -63.54 -1.88
N THR A 471 35.16 -63.57 -3.02
CA THR A 471 35.56 -63.40 -4.44
C THR A 471 34.46 -62.85 -5.40
N ALA A 472 34.89 -62.10 -6.42
CA ALA A 472 34.51 -62.16 -7.87
C ALA A 472 33.08 -61.80 -8.44
N PRO A 473 32.99 -61.38 -9.74
CA PRO A 473 31.77 -61.10 -10.54
C PRO A 473 31.49 -62.26 -11.57
N PRO A 474 30.91 -62.15 -12.82
CA PRO A 474 30.35 -61.03 -13.61
C PRO A 474 29.12 -61.31 -14.55
N VAL A 475 28.88 -60.38 -15.51
CA VAL A 475 28.30 -60.48 -16.89
C VAL A 475 26.83 -60.05 -17.14
N LEU A 476 26.67 -59.32 -18.26
CA LEU A 476 25.47 -58.81 -18.98
C LEU A 476 25.01 -59.85 -20.06
N PRO A 477 24.23 -59.58 -21.14
CA PRO A 477 23.51 -58.37 -21.59
C PRO A 477 22.02 -58.58 -21.96
N ALA A 478 21.40 -57.54 -22.56
CA ALA A 478 20.01 -57.53 -23.04
C ALA A 478 19.87 -58.00 -24.51
N LEU A 479 18.62 -58.24 -24.98
CA LEU A 479 18.25 -58.26 -26.41
C LEU A 479 16.74 -58.02 -26.65
N GLN A 480 16.29 -58.05 -27.93
CA GLN A 480 15.13 -57.31 -28.46
C GLN A 480 13.81 -58.11 -28.66
N LYS A 481 12.73 -57.40 -29.04
CA LYS A 481 11.42 -57.93 -29.46
C LYS A 481 11.41 -58.44 -30.92
N PRO A 482 10.55 -59.42 -31.28
CA PRO A 482 10.10 -59.68 -32.65
C PRO A 482 8.56 -59.51 -32.86
N HIS A 483 8.06 -59.76 -34.08
CA HIS A 483 6.78 -59.26 -34.62
C HIS A 483 5.75 -60.32 -35.08
N THR A 484 4.47 -60.12 -34.68
CA THR A 484 3.17 -60.30 -35.39
C THR A 484 2.81 -61.49 -36.33
N ARG A 485 1.60 -62.05 -36.05
CA ARG A 485 0.52 -62.50 -37.01
C ARG A 485 0.69 -63.85 -37.74
N PRO A 486 -0.38 -64.45 -38.35
CA PRO A 486 -1.76 -63.97 -38.57
C PRO A 486 -2.91 -64.84 -38.00
N ARG A 487 -4.17 -64.44 -38.26
CA ARG A 487 -5.40 -65.25 -38.12
C ARG A 487 -6.37 -64.95 -39.29
N PRO A 488 -7.12 -65.93 -39.81
CA PRO A 488 -8.29 -65.70 -40.68
C PRO A 488 -9.54 -65.38 -39.85
N GLY A 489 -10.61 -64.91 -40.48
CA GLY A 489 -11.91 -64.65 -39.85
C GLY A 489 -13.08 -65.14 -40.70
N ARG A 490 -14.31 -64.93 -40.21
CA ARG A 490 -15.57 -65.00 -40.98
C ARG A 490 -16.63 -64.11 -40.32
N HIS A 491 -17.49 -63.49 -41.13
CA HIS A 491 -18.72 -62.88 -40.67
C HIS A 491 -19.72 -63.96 -40.23
N TYR A 492 -20.63 -63.60 -39.32
CA TYR A 492 -22.05 -63.56 -39.67
C TYR A 492 -22.72 -62.40 -38.91
N ASP A 493 -23.74 -61.83 -39.50
CA ASP A 493 -24.56 -60.74 -38.96
C ASP A 493 -26.03 -61.12 -39.17
N ASN A 494 -26.88 -60.87 -38.17
CA ASN A 494 -28.27 -60.47 -38.41
C ASN A 494 -28.95 -59.94 -37.14
N THR A 495 -30.03 -59.18 -37.38
CA THR A 495 -30.82 -58.50 -36.34
C THR A 495 -32.23 -59.08 -36.22
N GLN A 496 -33.03 -58.45 -35.33
CA GLN A 496 -34.45 -58.10 -35.49
C GLN A 496 -35.56 -58.92 -34.81
N THR A 497 -36.63 -58.15 -34.52
CA THR A 497 -38.03 -58.49 -34.17
C THR A 497 -38.37 -59.25 -32.88
N GLY A 498 -39.41 -58.76 -32.19
CA GLY A 498 -40.59 -59.60 -31.94
C GLY A 498 -41.20 -59.49 -30.54
N ASP A 499 -42.23 -58.65 -30.40
CA ASP A 499 -43.00 -58.38 -29.18
C ASP A 499 -43.56 -59.60 -28.41
N GLY A 500 -43.67 -59.44 -27.09
CA GLY A 500 -44.87 -59.80 -26.31
C GLY A 500 -45.08 -61.25 -25.84
N ASP A 501 -45.13 -61.44 -24.51
CA ASP A 501 -46.41 -61.56 -23.77
C ASP A 501 -46.17 -61.30 -22.26
N SER A 502 -47.11 -61.66 -21.38
CA SER A 502 -47.40 -60.93 -20.14
C SER A 502 -47.43 -61.74 -18.82
N ASP A 503 -46.99 -61.06 -17.76
CA ASP A 503 -47.28 -61.25 -16.32
C ASP A 503 -46.95 -62.61 -15.61
N GLY A 504 -47.01 -62.63 -14.27
CA GLY A 504 -47.26 -63.88 -13.52
C GLY A 504 -46.11 -64.51 -12.70
N ALA A 505 -45.11 -63.76 -12.19
CA ALA A 505 -44.02 -64.34 -11.38
C ALA A 505 -43.81 -63.67 -9.99
N LEU A 506 -44.83 -63.70 -9.13
CA LEU A 506 -44.77 -63.10 -7.79
C LEU A 506 -43.99 -63.94 -6.75
N ARG A 507 -42.96 -63.31 -6.17
CA ARG A 507 -42.46 -63.50 -4.78
C ARG A 507 -41.91 -64.88 -4.35
N ALA A 508 -40.62 -65.09 -4.62
CA ALA A 508 -39.73 -65.84 -3.72
C ALA A 508 -38.71 -64.88 -3.07
N GLY A 509 -39.19 -63.82 -2.41
CA GLY A 509 -38.37 -62.71 -1.94
C GLY A 509 -38.05 -62.72 -0.43
N ARG A 510 -36.87 -62.20 -0.07
CA ARG A 510 -36.36 -61.92 1.30
C ARG A 510 -35.84 -63.13 2.11
N TYR A 511 -34.55 -63.48 1.97
CA TYR A 511 -33.60 -63.39 3.12
C TYR A 511 -32.09 -63.53 2.76
N ARG A 512 -31.50 -62.63 1.93
CA ARG A 512 -30.03 -62.53 1.84
C ARG A 512 -29.51 -61.08 1.71
N ARG A 513 -29.41 -60.43 2.88
CA ARG A 513 -28.46 -59.34 3.23
C ARG A 513 -28.20 -58.25 2.16
N ARG A 514 -28.98 -57.16 2.21
CA ARG A 514 -28.62 -55.82 1.68
C ARG A 514 -27.46 -55.16 2.47
N ILE A 515 -26.41 -55.90 2.79
CA ILE A 515 -25.28 -55.42 3.60
C ILE A 515 -24.19 -54.79 2.72
N GLY A 516 -23.99 -55.32 1.50
CA GLY A 516 -22.95 -54.88 0.55
C GLY A 516 -22.81 -53.37 0.37
N PRO A 517 -23.79 -52.65 -0.23
CA PRO A 517 -23.61 -51.24 -0.57
C PRO A 517 -23.52 -50.32 0.65
N MET A 518 -24.22 -50.62 1.75
CA MET A 518 -24.11 -49.83 2.98
C MET A 518 -22.77 -50.05 3.67
N VAL A 519 -22.26 -51.28 3.77
CA VAL A 519 -20.92 -51.53 4.35
C VAL A 519 -19.82 -50.99 3.45
N TRP A 520 -19.91 -51.11 2.13
CA TRP A 520 -18.95 -50.44 1.23
C TRP A 520 -18.99 -48.92 1.38
N ALA A 521 -20.18 -48.30 1.47
CA ALA A 521 -20.29 -46.87 1.73
C ALA A 521 -19.71 -46.48 3.11
N SER A 522 -19.97 -47.27 4.17
CA SER A 522 -19.40 -47.04 5.51
C SER A 522 -17.88 -47.27 5.56
N CYS A 523 -17.34 -48.24 4.82
CA CYS A 523 -15.91 -48.49 4.72
C CYS A 523 -15.20 -47.40 3.90
N ILE A 524 -15.80 -46.95 2.79
CA ILE A 524 -15.29 -45.81 2.00
C ILE A 524 -15.36 -44.53 2.84
N PHE A 525 -16.48 -44.25 3.50
CA PHE A 525 -16.62 -43.08 4.38
C PHE A 525 -15.62 -43.14 5.55
N GLY A 526 -15.48 -44.29 6.21
CA GLY A 526 -14.51 -44.49 7.29
C GLY A 526 -13.06 -44.38 6.83
N PHE A 527 -12.72 -44.88 5.64
CA PHE A 527 -11.39 -44.75 5.04
C PHE A 527 -11.10 -43.31 4.62
N SER A 528 -12.05 -42.62 3.98
CA SER A 528 -11.96 -41.19 3.66
C SER A 528 -11.84 -40.34 4.94
N LEU A 529 -12.58 -40.65 6.00
CA LEU A 529 -12.49 -39.98 7.30
C LEU A 529 -11.16 -40.25 7.99
N ALA A 530 -10.60 -41.46 7.85
CA ALA A 530 -9.27 -41.80 8.36
C ALA A 530 -8.14 -41.12 7.56
N LEU A 531 -8.25 -41.04 6.23
CA LEU A 531 -7.34 -40.28 5.38
C LEU A 531 -7.41 -38.79 5.68
N TYR A 532 -8.62 -38.23 5.79
CA TYR A 532 -8.85 -36.83 6.15
C TYR A 532 -8.33 -36.51 7.56
N GLY A 533 -8.62 -37.37 8.55
CA GLY A 533 -8.09 -37.25 9.90
C GLY A 533 -6.56 -37.37 9.96
N SER A 534 -5.96 -38.25 9.17
CA SER A 534 -4.50 -38.38 9.03
C SER A 534 -3.89 -37.13 8.40
N TYR A 535 -4.46 -36.63 7.29
CA TYR A 535 -4.06 -35.38 6.62
C TYR A 535 -4.17 -34.17 7.55
N TYR A 536 -5.27 -34.04 8.31
CA TYR A 536 -5.43 -32.99 9.31
C TYR A 536 -4.41 -33.15 10.45
N TYR A 537 -4.12 -34.38 10.90
CA TYR A 537 -3.12 -34.63 11.94
C TYR A 537 -1.68 -34.31 11.47
N THR A 538 -1.30 -34.66 10.23
CA THR A 538 0.01 -34.28 9.67
C THR A 538 0.10 -32.77 9.46
N THR A 539 -0.95 -32.14 8.94
CA THR A 539 -1.01 -30.68 8.75
C THR A 539 -0.92 -29.94 10.09
N TYR A 540 -1.69 -30.38 11.09
CA TYR A 540 -1.67 -29.84 12.46
C TYR A 540 -0.30 -30.01 13.11
N THR A 541 0.26 -31.22 13.14
CA THR A 541 1.59 -31.46 13.75
C THR A 541 2.73 -30.77 13.01
N GLN A 542 2.60 -30.49 11.71
CA GLN A 542 3.54 -29.64 10.98
C GLN A 542 3.36 -28.16 11.31
N ALA A 543 2.12 -27.67 11.42
CA ALA A 543 1.81 -26.32 11.88
C ALA A 543 2.38 -26.04 13.30
N LEU A 544 2.27 -27.01 14.22
CA LEU A 544 2.87 -26.88 15.57
C LEU A 544 4.39 -26.77 15.53
N LYS A 545 5.07 -27.54 14.67
CA LYS A 545 6.54 -27.47 14.50
C LYS A 545 7.00 -26.12 13.95
N VAL A 546 6.22 -25.50 13.08
CA VAL A 546 6.52 -24.13 12.58
C VAL A 546 6.17 -23.09 13.65
N ALA A 547 5.04 -23.20 14.34
CA ALA A 547 4.62 -22.30 15.41
C ALA A 547 5.61 -22.25 16.59
N ALA A 548 6.28 -23.37 16.90
CA ALA A 548 7.36 -23.45 17.90
C ALA A 548 8.64 -22.67 17.50
N HIS A 549 8.73 -22.18 16.26
CA HIS A 549 9.82 -21.36 15.74
C HIS A 549 9.39 -19.95 15.32
N LEU A 550 8.13 -19.55 15.58
CA LEU A 550 7.68 -18.18 15.41
C LEU A 550 8.00 -17.36 16.66
N ASP A 551 8.79 -16.31 16.48
CA ASP A 551 9.05 -15.28 17.50
C ASP A 551 7.86 -14.31 17.59
N LEU A 552 6.72 -14.86 18.00
CA LEU A 552 5.45 -14.18 18.19
C LEU A 552 4.91 -14.54 19.59
N PRO A 553 5.07 -13.65 20.59
CA PRO A 553 4.43 -13.78 21.89
C PRO A 553 2.90 -13.86 21.80
N GLN A 554 2.25 -14.50 22.78
CA GLN A 554 0.79 -14.54 22.87
C GLN A 554 0.25 -13.11 23.08
N ASN A 555 -0.80 -12.74 22.35
CA ASN A 555 -1.39 -11.38 22.33
C ASN A 555 -0.48 -10.26 21.79
N SER A 556 0.62 -10.59 21.10
CA SER A 556 1.31 -9.58 20.29
C SER A 556 0.38 -8.98 19.24
N ASP A 557 0.62 -7.71 18.92
CA ASP A 557 -0.01 -7.06 17.76
C ASP A 557 0.33 -7.81 16.47
N VAL A 558 -0.69 -7.99 15.64
CA VAL A 558 -0.72 -8.70 14.35
C VAL A 558 -1.57 -7.91 13.34
N SER A 559 -1.79 -6.61 13.59
CA SER A 559 -2.55 -5.69 12.74
C SER A 559 -1.91 -5.47 11.36
N ASP A 560 -0.61 -5.77 11.22
CA ASP A 560 0.12 -5.74 9.95
C ASP A 560 -0.48 -6.70 8.91
N ARG A 561 -1.11 -7.80 9.33
CA ARG A 561 -1.74 -8.80 8.44
C ARG A 561 -2.94 -8.26 7.66
N TRP A 562 -3.56 -7.17 8.12
CA TRP A 562 -4.77 -6.60 7.52
C TRP A 562 -4.48 -5.56 6.43
N ARG A 563 -3.21 -5.30 6.12
CA ARG A 563 -2.77 -4.27 5.14
C ARG A 563 -2.46 -4.85 3.74
N ASP A 564 -2.64 -6.16 3.55
CA ASP A 564 -2.38 -6.86 2.29
C ASP A 564 -3.55 -6.67 1.30
N ARG A 565 -3.32 -5.85 0.27
CA ARG A 565 -4.29 -5.60 -0.82
C ARG A 565 -4.54 -6.82 -1.72
N THR A 566 -3.71 -7.86 -1.68
CA THR A 566 -3.77 -9.00 -2.63
C THR A 566 -4.71 -10.12 -2.17
N ARG A 567 -5.11 -10.16 -0.90
CA ARG A 567 -6.02 -11.17 -0.37
C ARG A 567 -7.48 -10.80 -0.63
N ASP A 568 -8.30 -11.80 -0.95
CA ASP A 568 -9.74 -11.68 -0.79
C ASP A 568 -10.20 -12.35 0.51
N PHE A 569 -10.24 -11.54 1.56
CA PHE A 569 -10.60 -11.99 2.91
C PHE A 569 -12.03 -12.52 2.98
N ASP A 570 -12.93 -12.06 2.11
CA ASP A 570 -14.33 -12.46 2.19
C ASP A 570 -14.55 -13.92 1.73
N ASP A 571 -13.83 -14.37 0.70
CA ASP A 571 -13.87 -15.78 0.25
C ASP A 571 -13.21 -16.74 1.24
N GLU A 572 -12.12 -16.34 1.91
CA GLU A 572 -11.44 -17.17 2.92
C GLU A 572 -12.34 -17.49 4.13
N VAL A 573 -13.21 -16.55 4.53
CA VAL A 573 -14.00 -16.60 5.77
C VAL A 573 -15.40 -17.20 5.57
N ASP A 574 -15.98 -17.03 4.37
CA ASP A 574 -17.41 -17.28 4.16
C ASP A 574 -17.87 -18.73 4.38
N VAL A 575 -17.00 -19.71 4.07
CA VAL A 575 -17.28 -21.13 4.32
C VAL A 575 -17.44 -21.40 5.82
N SER A 576 -16.56 -20.81 6.64
CA SER A 576 -16.57 -20.96 8.10
C SER A 576 -17.79 -20.28 8.72
N GLU A 577 -18.17 -19.08 8.27
CA GLU A 577 -19.38 -18.40 8.76
C GLU A 577 -20.67 -19.16 8.42
N LYS A 578 -20.73 -19.85 7.27
CA LYS A 578 -21.86 -20.68 6.87
C LYS A 578 -22.04 -21.90 7.78
N PHE A 579 -20.96 -22.60 8.14
CA PHE A 579 -21.01 -23.71 9.10
C PHE A 579 -21.37 -23.27 10.53
N LEU A 580 -20.92 -22.08 10.96
CA LEU A 580 -21.16 -21.53 12.30
C LEU A 580 -22.47 -20.71 12.41
N LEU A 581 -23.26 -20.61 11.33
CA LEU A 581 -24.47 -19.79 11.23
C LEU A 581 -24.24 -18.30 11.59
N LEU A 582 -23.02 -17.78 11.40
CA LEU A 582 -22.61 -16.47 11.92
C LEU A 582 -23.41 -15.31 11.30
N LYS A 583 -23.79 -15.35 10.00
CA LYS A 583 -24.67 -14.33 9.40
C LYS A 583 -26.05 -14.26 10.08
N ALA A 584 -26.51 -15.32 10.76
CA ALA A 584 -27.73 -15.29 11.57
C ALA A 584 -27.51 -14.72 12.99
N LYS A 585 -26.39 -15.05 13.67
CA LYS A 585 -26.02 -14.42 14.96
C LYS A 585 -25.71 -12.92 14.77
N ARG A 586 -24.91 -12.54 13.77
CA ARG A 586 -24.66 -11.14 13.34
C ARG A 586 -25.97 -10.37 13.16
N ARG A 587 -26.91 -10.89 12.36
CA ARG A 587 -28.21 -10.22 12.11
C ARG A 587 -29.02 -10.00 13.40
N ARG A 588 -29.13 -10.99 14.28
CA ARG A 588 -29.85 -10.86 15.56
C ARG A 588 -29.22 -9.83 16.50
N LEU A 589 -27.90 -9.64 16.42
CA LEU A 589 -27.18 -8.61 17.17
C LEU A 589 -27.43 -7.23 16.55
N VAL A 590 -27.13 -7.08 15.26
CA VAL A 590 -27.17 -5.81 14.51
C VAL A 590 -28.58 -5.19 14.48
N GLN A 591 -29.62 -6.01 14.41
CA GLN A 591 -31.03 -5.55 14.47
C GLN A 591 -31.47 -4.99 15.84
N ARG A 592 -30.57 -4.95 16.84
CA ARG A 592 -30.78 -4.27 18.14
C ARG A 592 -30.16 -2.87 18.19
N ALA A 593 -29.47 -2.42 17.13
CA ALA A 593 -28.79 -1.13 17.13
C ALA A 593 -29.74 0.06 16.92
N THR A 594 -29.56 1.10 17.73
CA THR A 594 -30.39 2.30 17.77
C THR A 594 -29.55 3.56 18.06
N GLY A 595 -30.13 4.73 17.77
CA GLY A 595 -29.59 6.06 18.01
C GLY A 595 -28.36 6.38 17.17
N ASN A 596 -27.39 7.06 17.77
CA ASN A 596 -26.04 7.19 17.21
C ASN A 596 -25.35 5.82 17.28
N VAL A 597 -25.11 5.18 16.13
CA VAL A 597 -24.46 3.86 16.03
C VAL A 597 -22.98 4.00 15.64
N LEU A 598 -22.14 3.18 16.24
CA LEU A 598 -20.76 2.94 15.84
C LEU A 598 -20.53 1.44 15.63
N GLU A 599 -20.05 1.02 14.46
CA GLU A 599 -19.48 -0.32 14.27
C GLU A 599 -17.95 -0.21 14.26
N VAL A 600 -17.28 -0.93 15.18
CA VAL A 600 -15.82 -1.05 15.21
C VAL A 600 -15.38 -2.42 14.67
N SER A 601 -14.20 -2.46 14.06
CA SER A 601 -13.69 -3.66 13.36
C SER A 601 -14.65 -4.16 12.27
N CYS A 602 -15.25 -3.25 11.49
CA CYS A 602 -16.30 -3.60 10.52
C CYS A 602 -15.80 -4.40 9.32
N GLY A 603 -14.47 -4.48 9.11
CA GLY A 603 -13.85 -5.09 7.93
C GLY A 603 -14.40 -4.48 6.64
N THR A 604 -14.67 -5.33 5.64
CA THR A 604 -15.29 -4.98 4.34
C THR A 604 -16.78 -4.58 4.42
N GLY A 605 -17.27 -4.15 5.58
CA GLY A 605 -18.69 -3.87 5.81
C GLY A 605 -19.53 -5.16 5.80
N ARG A 606 -19.08 -6.22 6.50
CA ARG A 606 -19.80 -7.52 6.53
C ARG A 606 -21.21 -7.42 7.12
N ASN A 607 -21.40 -6.56 8.13
CA ASN A 607 -22.69 -6.38 8.80
C ASN A 607 -23.63 -5.37 8.09
N MET A 608 -23.15 -4.65 7.08
CA MET A 608 -23.83 -3.50 6.46
C MET A 608 -25.23 -3.82 5.89
N GLU A 609 -25.38 -4.99 5.27
CA GLU A 609 -26.67 -5.52 4.77
C GLU A 609 -27.67 -5.93 5.88
N LEU A 610 -27.25 -5.91 7.15
CA LEU A 610 -28.01 -6.45 8.28
C LEU A 610 -28.66 -5.36 9.15
N TYR A 611 -28.25 -4.10 8.99
CA TYR A 611 -28.84 -2.93 9.64
C TYR A 611 -30.16 -2.53 8.98
N ASP A 612 -31.07 -1.96 9.77
CA ASP A 612 -32.30 -1.34 9.27
C ASP A 612 -32.06 0.14 8.88
N LEU A 613 -31.34 0.35 7.78
CA LEU A 613 -30.99 1.69 7.27
C LEU A 613 -32.08 2.31 6.37
N ARG A 614 -33.35 2.02 6.64
CA ARG A 614 -34.48 2.79 6.08
C ARG A 614 -34.41 4.27 6.55
N PRO A 615 -35.12 5.21 5.92
CA PRO A 615 -35.11 6.60 6.35
C PRO A 615 -35.61 6.78 7.79
N TYR A 616 -34.87 7.57 8.57
CA TYR A 616 -35.25 8.28 9.79
C TYR A 616 -36.72 8.37 10.17
N ASP A 617 -37.41 9.03 9.24
CA ASP A 617 -38.72 9.63 9.28
C ASP A 617 -39.76 8.80 8.53
N ALA A 618 -39.38 7.68 7.90
CA ALA A 618 -40.29 6.80 7.17
C ALA A 618 -41.35 6.19 8.10
N HIS A 619 -42.63 6.44 7.78
CA HIS A 619 -43.78 5.92 8.52
C HIS A 619 -44.46 4.78 7.74
N GLU A 620 -43.88 3.58 7.80
CA GLU A 620 -44.57 2.36 7.38
C GLU A 620 -45.41 1.80 8.53
N THR A 621 -46.67 1.42 8.25
CA THR A 621 -47.45 0.54 9.12
C THR A 621 -47.35 -0.90 8.65
N ASP A 622 -47.13 -1.85 9.56
CA ASP A 622 -47.23 -3.27 9.23
C ASP A 622 -48.69 -3.67 8.89
N GLY A 623 -48.88 -4.91 8.42
CA GLY A 623 -50.20 -5.46 8.11
C GLY A 623 -51.16 -5.62 9.29
N TYR A 624 -50.76 -5.18 10.49
CA TYR A 624 -51.56 -5.13 11.72
C TYR A 624 -51.68 -3.69 12.26
N GLY A 625 -51.29 -2.67 11.48
CA GLY A 625 -51.44 -1.26 11.80
C GLY A 625 -50.36 -0.68 12.71
N ARG A 626 -49.26 -1.40 12.99
CA ARG A 626 -48.19 -0.92 13.88
C ARG A 626 -47.16 -0.12 13.10
N SER A 627 -46.85 1.09 13.54
CA SER A 627 -45.78 1.90 12.94
C SER A 627 -44.41 1.23 13.17
N ARG A 628 -43.60 1.13 12.11
CA ARG A 628 -42.32 0.42 12.09
C ARG A 628 -41.20 1.32 11.56
N ARG A 629 -40.96 2.45 12.24
CA ARG A 629 -39.82 3.34 11.98
C ARG A 629 -38.48 2.58 12.09
N THR A 630 -37.43 3.08 11.46
CA THR A 630 -36.06 2.74 11.93
C THR A 630 -35.80 3.45 13.26
N LEU A 631 -34.73 3.06 13.94
CA LEU A 631 -34.26 3.69 15.17
C LEU A 631 -32.81 4.19 15.06
N ILE A 632 -32.16 4.09 13.89
CA ILE A 632 -30.77 4.52 13.67
C ILE A 632 -30.77 5.96 13.13
N THR A 633 -30.07 6.87 13.82
CA THR A 633 -30.05 8.31 13.51
C THR A 633 -28.73 8.75 12.87
N SER A 634 -27.65 8.03 13.17
CA SER A 634 -26.39 8.06 12.44
C SER A 634 -25.65 6.74 12.57
N ILE A 635 -24.76 6.43 11.63
CA ILE A 635 -23.88 5.26 11.69
C ILE A 635 -22.44 5.64 11.35
N THR A 636 -21.50 5.25 12.21
CA THR A 636 -20.05 5.35 11.98
C THR A 636 -19.50 3.94 11.77
N PHE A 637 -18.83 3.68 10.65
CA PHE A 637 -18.09 2.45 10.43
C PHE A 637 -16.60 2.72 10.69
N ASN A 638 -15.93 1.81 11.40
CA ASN A 638 -14.52 1.91 11.74
C ASN A 638 -13.79 0.58 11.57
N ASP A 639 -12.57 0.65 11.01
CA ASP A 639 -11.59 -0.42 10.99
C ASP A 639 -10.17 0.15 11.03
N GLN A 640 -9.20 -0.65 11.48
CA GLN A 640 -7.78 -0.30 11.51
C GLN A 640 -7.14 -0.35 10.11
N SER A 641 -7.70 -1.14 9.19
CA SER A 641 -7.19 -1.28 7.82
C SER A 641 -7.86 -0.28 6.87
N ASP A 642 -7.05 0.56 6.23
CA ASP A 642 -7.52 1.49 5.22
C ASP A 642 -8.06 0.78 3.97
N VAL A 643 -7.52 -0.41 3.65
CA VAL A 643 -8.00 -1.31 2.58
C VAL A 643 -9.38 -1.91 2.90
N MET A 644 -9.63 -2.28 4.17
CA MET A 644 -10.95 -2.76 4.60
C MET A 644 -12.00 -1.67 4.48
N MET A 645 -11.65 -0.44 4.90
CA MET A 645 -12.55 0.72 4.83
C MET A 645 -12.87 1.15 3.40
N GLU A 646 -11.91 1.14 2.47
CA GLU A 646 -12.19 1.36 1.03
C GLU A 646 -13.26 0.39 0.50
N ARG A 647 -13.16 -0.90 0.85
CA ARG A 647 -14.15 -1.92 0.46
C ARG A 647 -15.51 -1.69 1.14
N ALA A 648 -15.52 -1.26 2.40
CA ALA A 648 -16.75 -0.97 3.14
C ALA A 648 -17.50 0.24 2.59
N GLU A 649 -16.80 1.34 2.31
CA GLU A 649 -17.37 2.58 1.75
C GLU A 649 -17.94 2.34 0.34
N ALA A 650 -17.16 1.72 -0.56
CA ALA A 650 -17.63 1.37 -1.90
C ALA A 650 -18.83 0.40 -1.87
N LYS A 651 -18.90 -0.49 -0.87
CA LYS A 651 -20.05 -1.38 -0.66
C LYS A 651 -21.28 -0.63 -0.16
N PHE A 652 -21.11 0.37 0.70
CA PHE A 652 -22.20 1.23 1.18
C PHE A 652 -22.82 2.01 0.03
N ASP A 653 -22.00 2.68 -0.77
CA ASP A 653 -22.45 3.44 -1.95
C ASP A 653 -23.17 2.53 -2.95
N ALA A 654 -22.63 1.32 -3.20
CA ALA A 654 -23.29 0.35 -4.06
C ALA A 654 -24.67 -0.10 -3.52
N LEU A 655 -24.84 -0.21 -2.19
CA LEU A 655 -26.11 -0.58 -1.55
C LEU A 655 -27.12 0.57 -1.58
N GLU A 656 -26.72 1.81 -1.29
CA GLU A 656 -27.62 2.97 -1.36
C GLU A 656 -27.96 3.36 -2.80
N ALA A 657 -27.03 3.22 -3.76
CA ALA A 657 -27.31 3.43 -5.18
C ALA A 657 -28.42 2.50 -5.71
N GLN A 658 -28.47 1.26 -5.23
CA GLN A 658 -29.54 0.30 -5.55
C GLN A 658 -30.90 0.63 -4.90
N ARG A 659 -30.94 1.49 -3.88
CA ARG A 659 -32.21 1.90 -3.25
C ARG A 659 -32.87 3.06 -4.00
N PRO A 660 -34.21 3.05 -4.13
CA PRO A 660 -34.98 4.25 -4.48
C PRO A 660 -34.63 5.41 -3.55
N GLU A 661 -34.60 6.63 -4.06
CA GLU A 661 -34.17 7.82 -3.31
C GLU A 661 -34.95 8.02 -2.00
N ALA A 662 -36.27 7.82 -2.03
CA ALA A 662 -37.16 7.87 -0.86
C ALA A 662 -37.02 6.69 0.13
N GLN A 663 -36.07 5.77 -0.11
CA GLN A 663 -35.74 4.63 0.76
C GLN A 663 -34.26 4.61 1.17
N ARG A 664 -33.48 5.62 0.77
CA ARG A 664 -32.07 5.77 1.17
C ARG A 664 -31.94 6.22 2.62
N PHE A 665 -30.82 5.88 3.24
CA PHE A 665 -30.52 6.34 4.59
C PHE A 665 -30.26 7.86 4.59
N ASN A 666 -31.07 8.60 5.34
CA ASN A 666 -30.97 10.07 5.47
C ASN A 666 -30.31 10.54 6.78
N GLY A 667 -29.84 9.60 7.62
CA GLY A 667 -28.98 9.91 8.76
C GLY A 667 -27.53 10.16 8.35
N ARG A 668 -26.69 10.59 9.30
CA ARG A 668 -25.25 10.80 9.03
C ARG A 668 -24.52 9.46 8.90
N VAL A 669 -23.67 9.33 7.89
CA VAL A 669 -22.79 8.17 7.67
C VAL A 669 -21.35 8.65 7.73
N ASN A 670 -20.49 7.96 8.49
CA ASN A 670 -19.06 8.25 8.57
C ASN A 670 -18.24 6.98 8.37
N PHE A 671 -17.12 7.06 7.65
CA PHE A 671 -16.10 6.01 7.56
C PHE A 671 -14.82 6.51 8.24
N VAL A 672 -14.36 5.80 9.28
CA VAL A 672 -13.23 6.23 10.12
C VAL A 672 -12.14 5.16 10.10
N VAL A 673 -11.03 5.44 9.42
CA VAL A 673 -9.82 4.59 9.46
C VAL A 673 -9.06 4.85 10.76
N GLY A 674 -8.67 3.78 11.47
CA GLY A 674 -7.77 3.84 12.63
C GLY A 674 -8.21 2.91 13.77
N ASP A 675 -7.41 2.82 14.83
CA ASP A 675 -7.75 1.99 15.99
C ASP A 675 -8.75 2.69 16.93
N ALA A 676 -9.94 2.10 17.09
CA ALA A 676 -10.92 2.54 18.09
C ALA A 676 -10.39 2.49 19.53
N GLY A 677 -9.37 1.67 19.81
CA GLY A 677 -8.67 1.65 21.10
C GLY A 677 -7.86 2.92 21.39
N ILE A 678 -7.51 3.71 20.37
CA ILE A 678 -6.73 4.95 20.52
C ILE A 678 -7.66 6.15 20.78
N LYS A 679 -7.25 7.00 21.72
CA LYS A 679 -7.96 8.24 22.06
C LYS A 679 -7.73 9.28 20.96
N GLY A 680 -8.80 9.73 20.32
CA GLY A 680 -8.77 10.76 19.28
C GLY A 680 -9.22 10.27 17.89
N VAL A 681 -9.00 8.99 17.57
CA VAL A 681 -9.37 8.38 16.26
C VAL A 681 -10.87 8.49 16.00
N ILE A 682 -11.70 8.04 16.94
CA ILE A 682 -13.15 8.15 16.85
C ILE A 682 -13.62 9.39 17.62
N ALA A 683 -14.21 10.33 16.88
CA ALA A 683 -14.89 11.49 17.44
C ALA A 683 -16.18 11.06 18.17
N ARG A 684 -16.23 11.28 19.48
CA ARG A 684 -17.43 11.04 20.29
C ARG A 684 -18.49 12.11 19.96
N PRO A 685 -19.70 11.76 19.51
CA PRO A 685 -20.76 12.74 19.31
C PRO A 685 -21.24 13.33 20.65
N ALA A 686 -21.94 14.47 20.61
CA ALA A 686 -22.61 15.00 21.79
C ALA A 686 -23.64 13.98 22.31
N GLY A 687 -23.60 13.69 23.63
CA GLY A 687 -24.35 12.59 24.24
C GLY A 687 -23.76 11.18 24.03
N GLY A 688 -22.68 11.03 23.25
CA GLY A 688 -22.05 9.73 22.98
C GLY A 688 -22.82 8.84 21.99
N TYR A 689 -22.27 7.64 21.74
CA TYR A 689 -22.92 6.63 20.92
C TYR A 689 -23.98 5.86 21.73
N ASP A 690 -25.21 5.83 21.25
CA ASP A 690 -26.32 5.09 21.85
C ASP A 690 -26.13 3.58 21.69
N THR A 691 -25.57 3.15 20.54
CA THR A 691 -25.12 1.77 20.32
C THR A 691 -23.70 1.73 19.79
N ILE A 692 -22.87 0.83 20.34
CA ILE A 692 -21.62 0.40 19.71
C ILE A 692 -21.76 -1.09 19.36
N VAL A 693 -21.46 -1.47 18.12
CA VAL A 693 -21.44 -2.84 17.62
C VAL A 693 -19.98 -3.29 17.47
N GLN A 694 -19.63 -4.43 18.04
CA GLN A 694 -18.35 -5.11 17.81
C GLN A 694 -18.63 -6.59 17.50
N THR A 695 -18.14 -7.06 16.36
CA THR A 695 -18.27 -8.45 15.93
C THR A 695 -16.92 -9.03 15.49
N MET A 696 -16.41 -10.01 16.24
CA MET A 696 -15.22 -10.80 15.92
C MET A 696 -13.89 -10.00 15.84
N GLY A 697 -13.84 -8.80 16.43
CA GLY A 697 -12.67 -7.91 16.39
C GLY A 697 -11.82 -7.90 17.65
N VAL A 698 -12.37 -8.26 18.81
CA VAL A 698 -11.64 -8.27 20.11
C VAL A 698 -10.48 -9.28 20.10
N CYS A 699 -10.56 -10.33 19.28
CA CYS A 699 -9.47 -11.30 19.13
C CYS A 699 -8.18 -10.73 18.49
N SER A 700 -8.29 -9.67 17.68
CA SER A 700 -7.15 -9.05 16.98
C SER A 700 -6.40 -8.05 17.88
N MET A 701 -7.05 -7.56 18.94
CA MET A 701 -6.52 -6.51 19.81
C MET A 701 -5.40 -7.02 20.74
N ALA A 702 -4.35 -6.22 20.93
CA ALA A 702 -3.30 -6.49 21.92
C ALA A 702 -3.84 -6.29 23.36
N ASP A 703 -4.17 -5.05 23.73
CA ASP A 703 -4.90 -4.73 24.98
C ASP A 703 -6.42 -4.77 24.75
N ALA A 704 -6.96 -6.00 24.71
CA ALA A 704 -8.39 -6.22 24.56
C ALA A 704 -9.26 -5.61 25.70
N PRO A 705 -8.86 -5.65 27.00
CA PRO A 705 -9.55 -4.92 28.06
C PRO A 705 -9.50 -3.38 27.91
N GLY A 706 -8.36 -2.82 27.48
CA GLY A 706 -8.20 -1.40 27.13
C GLY A 706 -9.12 -0.97 26.01
N PHE A 707 -9.14 -1.72 24.91
CA PHE A 707 -10.04 -1.52 23.79
C PHE A 707 -11.52 -1.47 24.24
N LEU A 708 -11.98 -2.44 25.04
CA LEU A 708 -13.36 -2.44 25.54
C LEU A 708 -13.66 -1.27 26.50
N ARG A 709 -12.70 -0.86 27.35
CA ARG A 709 -12.85 0.37 28.16
C ARG A 709 -13.04 1.60 27.27
N ARG A 710 -12.25 1.71 26.21
CA ARG A 710 -12.33 2.83 25.27
C ARG A 710 -13.66 2.87 24.49
N LEU A 711 -14.24 1.72 24.15
CA LEU A 711 -15.63 1.67 23.66
C LEU A 711 -16.62 2.18 24.74
N GLY A 712 -16.42 1.81 26.01
CA GLY A 712 -17.21 2.32 27.13
C GLY A 712 -17.19 3.85 27.26
N GLU A 713 -16.05 4.50 27.02
CA GLU A 713 -15.92 5.97 26.99
C GLU A 713 -16.64 6.61 25.78
N LEU A 714 -16.64 5.95 24.62
CA LEU A 714 -17.31 6.42 23.40
C LEU A 714 -18.84 6.30 23.51
N CYS A 715 -19.32 5.33 24.28
CA CYS A 715 -20.74 5.09 24.51
C CYS A 715 -21.39 6.22 25.33
N ARG A 716 -22.71 6.41 25.19
CA ARG A 716 -23.50 7.35 26.02
C ARG A 716 -23.42 6.95 27.50
N GLN A 717 -23.14 7.89 28.37
CA GLN A 717 -23.03 7.66 29.82
C GLN A 717 -24.40 7.77 30.51
N PRO A 718 -24.61 7.15 31.68
CA PRO A 718 -25.82 7.34 32.47
C PRO A 718 -26.08 8.82 32.78
N GLY A 719 -27.28 9.30 32.46
CA GLY A 719 -27.66 10.71 32.65
C GLY A 719 -27.33 11.66 31.50
N GLU A 720 -26.58 11.24 30.47
CA GLU A 720 -26.54 11.95 29.20
C GLU A 720 -27.83 11.73 28.39
N GLN A 721 -28.32 12.79 27.75
CA GLN A 721 -29.49 12.71 26.86
C GLN A 721 -29.19 11.80 25.65
N PRO A 722 -30.16 10.98 25.21
CA PRO A 722 -30.03 10.20 23.97
C PRO A 722 -29.99 11.11 22.73
N SER A 723 -29.67 10.53 21.56
CA SER A 723 -29.80 11.28 20.30
C SER A 723 -31.23 11.77 20.06
N GLU A 724 -31.35 12.97 19.48
CA GLU A 724 -32.57 13.79 19.35
C GLU A 724 -33.82 13.07 18.81
N TRP A 725 -33.64 11.98 18.05
CA TRP A 725 -34.69 11.22 17.39
C TRP A 725 -34.92 9.81 17.97
N LEU A 726 -34.24 9.46 19.07
CA LEU A 726 -34.48 8.20 19.78
C LEU A 726 -35.79 8.30 20.59
N PRO A 727 -36.75 7.37 20.42
CA PRO A 727 -38.01 7.43 21.17
C PRO A 727 -37.79 7.24 22.69
N PRO A 728 -38.58 7.90 23.56
CA PRO A 728 -38.48 7.73 25.02
C PRO A 728 -38.72 6.29 25.49
N GLU A 729 -39.40 5.44 24.72
CA GLU A 729 -39.57 4.02 25.05
C GLU A 729 -38.34 3.16 24.73
N ALA A 730 -37.33 3.71 24.05
CA ALA A 730 -36.11 3.03 23.64
C ALA A 730 -34.89 3.35 24.53
N ASP A 731 -34.94 4.42 25.34
CA ASP A 731 -33.96 4.67 26.40
C ASP A 731 -34.41 4.04 27.72
N ASP A 732 -33.57 3.18 28.30
CA ASP A 732 -33.82 2.60 29.63
C ASP A 732 -33.12 3.36 30.78
N GLY A 733 -32.52 4.52 30.46
CA GLY A 733 -31.88 5.43 31.41
C GLY A 733 -30.49 4.98 31.88
N ARG A 734 -29.99 3.83 31.40
CA ARG A 734 -28.69 3.26 31.81
C ARG A 734 -27.53 3.67 30.90
N GLY A 735 -27.79 4.53 29.91
CA GLY A 735 -26.81 4.98 28.92
C GLY A 735 -26.85 4.15 27.63
N GLY A 736 -25.78 4.25 26.86
CA GLY A 736 -25.60 3.52 25.61
C GLY A 736 -25.17 2.07 25.83
N LYS A 737 -25.26 1.26 24.76
CA LYS A 737 -25.05 -0.20 24.83
C LYS A 737 -23.98 -0.68 23.87
N ILE A 738 -23.06 -1.50 24.37
CA ILE A 738 -22.10 -2.24 23.54
C ILE A 738 -22.70 -3.62 23.22
N LEU A 739 -22.99 -3.85 21.94
CA LEU A 739 -23.47 -5.11 21.40
C LEU A 739 -22.26 -5.91 20.89
N LEU A 740 -21.87 -6.93 21.66
CA LEU A 740 -20.68 -7.74 21.43
C LEU A 740 -21.02 -9.14 20.90
N LEU A 741 -20.36 -9.58 19.84
CA LEU A 741 -20.39 -10.96 19.34
C LEU A 741 -18.97 -11.42 19.00
N GLU A 742 -18.40 -12.29 19.82
CA GLU A 742 -17.02 -12.76 19.71
C GLU A 742 -16.95 -14.28 19.80
N HIS A 743 -15.90 -14.87 19.22
CA HIS A 743 -15.49 -16.22 19.58
C HIS A 743 -14.50 -16.21 20.76
N GLY A 744 -14.44 -17.30 21.51
CA GLY A 744 -13.50 -17.45 22.61
C GLY A 744 -13.30 -18.91 23.01
N ARG A 745 -12.82 -19.11 24.24
CA ARG A 745 -12.56 -20.45 24.79
C ARG A 745 -13.83 -21.29 24.83
N SER A 746 -13.69 -22.57 24.51
CA SER A 746 -14.78 -23.56 24.55
C SER A 746 -14.98 -24.12 25.95
N TYR A 747 -16.20 -24.59 26.25
CA TYR A 747 -16.47 -25.43 27.41
C TYR A 747 -15.73 -26.79 27.36
N TYR A 748 -15.22 -27.21 26.19
CA TYR A 748 -14.55 -28.50 26.01
C TYR A 748 -13.01 -28.40 26.13
N ALA A 749 -12.46 -28.97 27.21
CA ALA A 749 -11.02 -28.98 27.49
C ALA A 749 -10.14 -29.75 26.47
N TRP A 750 -10.72 -30.55 25.58
CA TRP A 750 -9.99 -31.12 24.43
C TRP A 750 -9.87 -30.12 23.28
N LEU A 751 -10.92 -29.34 23.01
CA LEU A 751 -10.93 -28.34 21.95
C LEU A 751 -10.06 -27.13 22.32
N ASN A 752 -10.09 -26.69 23.58
CA ASN A 752 -9.18 -25.64 24.06
C ASN A 752 -7.71 -26.01 23.85
N ARG A 753 -7.31 -27.26 24.08
CA ARG A 753 -5.94 -27.72 23.78
C ARG A 753 -5.59 -27.67 22.29
N LEU A 754 -6.55 -27.85 21.39
CA LEU A 754 -6.32 -27.65 19.95
C LEU A 754 -6.18 -26.16 19.60
N LEU A 755 -7.05 -25.30 20.15
CA LEU A 755 -7.03 -23.84 19.96
C LEU A 755 -5.73 -23.22 20.51
N ASP A 756 -5.36 -23.52 21.75
CA ASP A 756 -4.16 -22.99 22.40
C ASP A 756 -2.88 -23.40 21.66
N ASN A 757 -2.78 -24.66 21.24
CA ASN A 757 -1.65 -25.15 20.44
C ASN A 757 -1.58 -24.47 19.06
N GLY A 758 -2.73 -24.22 18.42
CA GLY A 758 -2.82 -23.60 17.10
C GLY A 758 -2.70 -22.07 17.08
N ALA A 759 -2.90 -21.40 18.22
CA ALA A 759 -3.11 -19.96 18.32
C ALA A 759 -2.03 -19.11 17.63
N LYS A 760 -0.75 -19.42 17.85
CA LYS A 760 0.37 -18.70 17.21
C LYS A 760 0.37 -18.79 15.69
N MET A 761 -0.02 -19.94 15.14
CA MET A 761 -0.12 -20.12 13.68
C MET A 761 -1.33 -19.37 13.12
N HIS A 762 -2.45 -19.43 13.84
CA HIS A 762 -3.67 -18.72 13.45
C HIS A 762 -3.43 -17.20 13.44
N ALA A 763 -2.84 -16.63 14.49
CA ALA A 763 -2.49 -15.21 14.57
C ALA A 763 -1.50 -14.77 13.48
N ASN A 764 -0.48 -15.57 13.17
CA ASN A 764 0.49 -15.25 12.11
C ASN A 764 -0.14 -15.21 10.70
N ASN A 765 -1.20 -15.99 10.45
CA ASN A 765 -1.81 -16.15 9.12
C ASN A 765 -3.09 -15.30 8.94
N TYR A 766 -3.83 -15.09 10.03
CA TYR A 766 -5.18 -14.52 10.05
C TYR A 766 -5.36 -13.36 11.05
N GLY A 767 -4.27 -12.78 11.58
CA GLY A 767 -4.32 -11.50 12.33
C GLY A 767 -5.14 -11.49 13.63
N CYS A 768 -5.49 -12.66 14.17
CA CYS A 768 -6.44 -12.83 15.28
C CYS A 768 -6.00 -13.93 16.26
N TRP A 769 -6.16 -13.69 17.57
CA TRP A 769 -5.88 -14.66 18.63
C TRP A 769 -7.15 -15.39 19.09
N TRP A 770 -7.52 -16.45 18.38
CA TRP A 770 -8.78 -17.20 18.58
C TRP A 770 -8.98 -17.87 19.96
N ASN A 771 -7.99 -17.82 20.85
CA ASN A 771 -8.00 -18.51 22.15
C ASN A 771 -8.11 -17.55 23.36
N LYS A 772 -8.31 -16.24 23.12
CA LYS A 772 -8.60 -15.27 24.20
C LYS A 772 -9.83 -15.70 25.01
N ASP A 773 -9.80 -15.39 26.30
CA ASP A 773 -10.96 -15.52 27.17
C ASP A 773 -11.79 -14.24 27.14
N VAL A 774 -12.88 -14.25 26.38
CA VAL A 774 -13.74 -13.06 26.20
C VAL A 774 -14.45 -12.69 27.50
N ALA A 775 -14.85 -13.69 28.30
CA ALA A 775 -15.50 -13.44 29.59
C ALA A 775 -14.53 -12.75 30.56
N ASP A 776 -13.27 -13.19 30.59
CA ASP A 776 -12.25 -12.53 31.40
C ASP A 776 -11.87 -11.14 30.87
N VAL A 777 -11.81 -10.95 29.55
CA VAL A 777 -11.56 -9.63 28.92
C VAL A 777 -12.68 -8.62 29.25
N VAL A 778 -13.94 -9.04 29.21
CA VAL A 778 -15.09 -8.19 29.62
C VAL A 778 -15.05 -7.92 31.13
N ARG A 779 -14.70 -8.92 31.96
CA ARG A 779 -14.50 -8.73 33.41
C ARG A 779 -13.37 -7.74 33.72
N GLN A 780 -12.28 -7.76 32.94
CA GLN A 780 -11.14 -6.85 33.10
C GLN A 780 -11.39 -5.43 32.57
N SER A 781 -12.30 -5.24 31.61
CA SER A 781 -12.65 -3.90 31.13
C SER A 781 -13.56 -3.13 32.09
N GLY A 782 -14.21 -3.81 33.05
CA GLY A 782 -15.10 -3.19 34.03
C GLY A 782 -16.46 -2.77 33.47
N LEU A 783 -16.80 -3.19 32.25
CA LEU A 783 -18.14 -3.01 31.67
C LEU A 783 -19.16 -3.88 32.41
N VAL A 784 -20.38 -3.35 32.60
CA VAL A 784 -21.50 -4.10 33.18
C VAL A 784 -22.18 -4.92 32.10
N VAL A 785 -22.31 -6.24 32.30
CA VAL A 785 -23.00 -7.14 31.38
C VAL A 785 -24.50 -7.13 31.67
N ASP A 786 -25.28 -6.50 30.79
CA ASP A 786 -26.75 -6.44 30.88
C ASP A 786 -27.41 -7.79 30.56
N ARG A 787 -26.92 -8.48 29.53
CA ARG A 787 -27.49 -9.73 29.02
C ARG A 787 -26.46 -10.54 28.24
N THR A 788 -26.45 -11.86 28.44
CA THR A 788 -25.81 -12.84 27.57
C THR A 788 -26.85 -13.60 26.73
N ASP A 789 -26.46 -14.04 25.54
CA ASP A 789 -27.29 -14.82 24.61
C ASP A 789 -26.46 -16.02 24.09
N ASP A 790 -26.48 -17.14 24.82
CA ASP A 790 -25.76 -18.39 24.49
C ASP A 790 -26.24 -19.04 23.16
#